data_AF-A0A4R6M4Q0-F1
#
_entry.id   AF-A0A4R6M4Q0-F1
#
_cell.length_a   1.000
_cell.length_b   1.000
_cell.length_c   1.000
_cell.angle_alpha   90.00
_cell.angle_beta   90.00
_cell.angle_gamma   90.00
#
_symmetry.space_group_name_H-M   'P 1'
#
loop_
_entity.id
_entity.type
_entity.pdbx_description
1 polymer ?
#
loop_
_entity_poly.entity_id
_entity_poly.type
_entity_poly.pdbx_seq_one_letter_code
_entity_poly.pdbx_strand_id
1 'polypeptide(L)'
;MKKYQSKIKPARKPLISALEPRLLLDGAAVATAVDVLTDTQLQSIEDQNSSETDDKALAPTEVRAVDVSLNNGRKEVVFIDSNIENYQTLIESIDEGIEVQLIDGNQDGLAQIAMWADTHSGYDAIHILSHGSEGQIDLGSATLNSESITSYSDELRLLGNSLNEKGDLLLYGCEVSQGDDQRFIEQLSLITGADVAASDDLTGSALLGGDWELEKSIGVINSDNIESDVYELTLSDNNAPIFSAGSGAGAAPTQISVFSYPNLNGYDLDPGEETENANLASIIQSEINDGGAYTLDTSIQNFTDDDFEDKLNESGFFFMTDMEHEDPDSDAFLPDSAQSIIKSWVSNGGVIMMTGTYGSDDVSFLNNIFGWDLTSQYGSSWSLNEDNASGTPFEGGPTSLNRPSATDSIGRGTVEGFTAIYGTDDNATVATIEYGAGTIIFLGYDFYDSGVSGTGFTDTATQYGNDVETGSNNSNDWVQEIIPRALDYSARLSSSSYELLSDGSSLTLDSDFIVTDSDTSDSVTLSVSSVTAVQKTEGSDAVTLSDDEAVAYEGMLVIANENALDSETSTTTVDWNFSADAKAFSALAGNESLVLTYVIEAEDSNGATATTEIEITIHGFNDAPDIQAVDVMGTITEGTSVADSGSITFTDVDLSDTPTATKSTKSVSAIGQDGTTALTLTAEQRAAIEAAFSIENVNTNTNDGTVNWAYNISEANLNFLGAGEV
;
A
#
# COMPACT_ATOMS: atom_id res chain seq x y z
N MET A 1 -58.64 -31.02 30.64
CA MET A 1 -59.07 -31.12 29.22
C MET A 1 -58.36 -32.31 28.57
N LYS A 2 -58.97 -32.88 27.55
CA LYS A 2 -58.62 -34.12 26.81
C LYS A 2 -57.22 -34.06 26.14
N LYS A 3 -56.49 -35.20 26.14
CA LYS A 3 -55.94 -36.01 25.00
C LYS A 3 -54.99 -35.27 24.02
N TYR A 4 -53.88 -35.78 23.49
CA TYR A 4 -53.39 -37.15 23.20
C TYR A 4 -51.92 -37.07 22.69
N GLN A 5 -51.13 -38.11 23.03
CA GLN A 5 -50.15 -38.87 22.23
C GLN A 5 -49.03 -38.23 21.38
N SER A 6 -47.81 -38.76 21.57
CA SER A 6 -47.06 -39.43 20.48
C SER A 6 -46.26 -40.61 21.04
N LYS A 7 -46.28 -41.74 20.32
CA LYS A 7 -45.69 -43.05 20.66
C LYS A 7 -44.53 -43.35 19.72
N ILE A 8 -43.47 -43.94 20.28
CA ILE A 8 -42.40 -44.66 19.58
C ILE A 8 -42.95 -45.93 18.88
N LYS A 9 -42.48 -46.24 17.66
CA LYS A 9 -42.26 -47.61 17.15
C LYS A 9 -41.34 -47.65 15.88
N PRO A 10 -40.67 -48.79 15.58
CA PRO A 10 -39.44 -48.85 14.76
C PRO A 10 -39.58 -49.44 13.34
N ALA A 11 -38.51 -49.25 12.57
CA ALA A 11 -37.89 -50.03 11.46
C ALA A 11 -38.71 -50.48 10.23
N ARG A 12 -38.17 -50.15 9.03
CA ARG A 12 -38.16 -50.99 7.81
C ARG A 12 -37.12 -50.46 6.78
N LYS A 13 -36.21 -51.34 6.32
CA LYS A 13 -35.43 -51.19 5.08
C LYS A 13 -36.35 -51.37 3.85
N PRO A 14 -36.05 -50.72 2.72
CA PRO A 14 -35.88 -51.46 1.44
C PRO A 14 -34.74 -50.87 0.57
N LEU A 15 -33.82 -51.72 0.07
CA LEU A 15 -33.72 -52.27 -1.30
C LEU A 15 -33.09 -51.31 -2.32
N ILE A 16 -31.83 -51.64 -2.65
CA ILE A 16 -31.06 -51.16 -3.81
C ILE A 16 -31.70 -51.72 -5.10
N SER A 17 -31.89 -50.87 -6.10
CA SER A 17 -31.93 -51.29 -7.52
C SER A 17 -31.04 -50.34 -8.32
N ALA A 18 -30.04 -50.90 -9.00
CA ALA A 18 -29.16 -50.19 -9.91
C ALA A 18 -29.92 -49.65 -11.14
N LEU A 19 -29.59 -48.44 -11.56
CA LEU A 19 -29.91 -47.88 -12.87
C LEU A 19 -28.60 -47.80 -13.66
N GLU A 20 -28.56 -48.42 -14.83
CA GLU A 20 -27.40 -48.44 -15.72
C GLU A 20 -27.09 -47.03 -16.27
N PRO A 21 -25.82 -46.60 -16.36
CA PRO A 21 -25.47 -45.35 -17.01
C PRO A 21 -25.72 -45.43 -18.52
N ARG A 22 -26.43 -44.44 -19.07
CA ARG A 22 -26.57 -44.23 -20.51
C ARG A 22 -25.35 -43.46 -21.00
N LEU A 23 -24.51 -44.09 -21.81
CA LEU A 23 -23.57 -43.39 -22.69
C LEU A 23 -24.37 -42.59 -23.73
N LEU A 24 -24.17 -41.28 -23.75
CA LEU A 24 -24.56 -40.39 -24.83
C LEU A 24 -23.27 -39.71 -25.32
N LEU A 25 -22.85 -40.05 -26.54
CA LEU A 25 -21.69 -39.46 -27.22
C LEU A 25 -22.18 -38.90 -28.56
N ASP A 26 -21.95 -37.62 -28.80
CA ASP A 26 -21.93 -36.94 -30.10
C ASP A 26 -21.41 -35.51 -29.85
N GLY A 27 -20.39 -34.93 -30.51
CA GLY A 27 -19.52 -35.34 -31.61
C GLY A 27 -18.77 -34.11 -32.13
N ALA A 28 -17.52 -34.33 -32.58
CA ALA A 28 -16.56 -33.42 -33.27
C ALA A 28 -15.71 -32.49 -32.36
N ALA A 29 -14.42 -32.80 -32.12
CA ALA A 29 -13.21 -32.64 -32.98
C ALA A 29 -12.42 -31.44 -32.45
N VAL A 30 -11.17 -31.48 -31.97
CA VAL A 30 -9.88 -31.98 -32.49
C VAL A 30 -8.93 -31.98 -31.26
N ALA A 31 -8.26 -33.05 -30.83
CA ALA A 31 -6.89 -33.41 -31.21
C ALA A 31 -6.50 -34.71 -30.46
N THR A 32 -5.61 -35.49 -31.05
CA THR A 32 -5.23 -36.85 -30.65
C THR A 32 -3.91 -36.93 -29.89
N ALA A 33 -3.81 -37.95 -29.01
CA ALA A 33 -2.68 -38.41 -28.18
C ALA A 33 -2.52 -37.57 -26.89
N VAL A 34 -2.69 -38.08 -25.68
CA VAL A 34 -2.17 -39.33 -25.09
C VAL A 34 -3.18 -39.87 -24.07
N ASP A 35 -3.59 -41.13 -24.23
CA ASP A 35 -4.36 -41.86 -23.23
C ASP A 35 -3.85 -43.31 -23.20
N VAL A 36 -2.90 -43.59 -22.29
CA VAL A 36 -2.63 -44.93 -21.78
C VAL A 36 -2.21 -44.82 -20.31
N LEU A 37 -3.16 -44.60 -19.42
CA LEU A 37 -3.07 -45.10 -18.05
C LEU A 37 -4.42 -45.73 -17.70
N THR A 38 -4.48 -47.06 -17.78
CA THR A 38 -5.67 -47.81 -17.39
C THR A 38 -5.81 -47.83 -15.87
N ASP A 39 -7.02 -47.49 -15.43
CA ASP A 39 -7.62 -47.45 -14.08
C ASP A 39 -7.54 -48.77 -13.25
N THR A 40 -6.59 -49.66 -13.52
CA THR A 40 -6.48 -51.00 -12.92
C THR A 40 -5.33 -51.15 -11.92
N GLN A 41 -4.49 -50.12 -11.72
CA GLN A 41 -3.42 -50.16 -10.70
C GLN A 41 -3.77 -49.45 -9.39
N LEU A 42 -4.77 -48.57 -9.37
CA LEU A 42 -5.23 -47.85 -8.17
C LEU A 42 -6.04 -48.71 -7.17
N GLN A 43 -6.37 -49.96 -7.50
CA GLN A 43 -7.19 -50.83 -6.64
C GLN A 43 -6.40 -51.96 -5.96
N SER A 44 -5.06 -51.86 -5.90
CA SER A 44 -4.21 -52.83 -5.21
C SER A 44 -3.53 -52.30 -3.93
N ILE A 45 -3.77 -51.04 -3.54
CA ILE A 45 -3.15 -50.40 -2.38
C ILE A 45 -3.99 -50.52 -1.08
N GLU A 46 -5.27 -50.90 -1.14
CA GLU A 46 -6.12 -50.95 0.07
C GLU A 46 -6.02 -52.24 0.91
N ASP A 47 -5.26 -53.26 0.50
CA ASP A 47 -5.35 -54.61 1.10
C ASP A 47 -4.03 -55.19 1.65
N GLN A 48 -3.10 -54.36 2.13
CA GLN A 48 -1.91 -54.82 2.90
C GLN A 48 -1.55 -53.88 4.06
N ASN A 49 -2.48 -53.64 5.00
CA ASN A 49 -2.13 -53.06 6.30
C ASN A 49 -1.80 -54.17 7.31
N SER A 50 -0.55 -54.67 7.28
CA SER A 50 0.15 -55.16 8.48
C SER A 50 1.62 -55.49 8.18
N SER A 51 2.54 -54.70 8.77
CA SER A 51 3.82 -55.12 9.38
C SER A 51 5.00 -54.19 9.01
N GLU A 52 5.46 -53.45 10.03
CA GLU A 52 6.78 -52.79 10.16
C GLU A 52 7.07 -51.67 9.15
N THR A 53 6.88 -50.42 9.59
CA THR A 53 7.32 -49.19 8.91
C THR A 53 8.86 -49.10 8.95
N ASP A 54 9.49 -49.53 7.85
CA ASP A 54 10.82 -49.08 7.47
C ASP A 54 10.60 -47.71 6.83
N ASP A 55 10.94 -46.65 7.55
CA ASP A 55 10.83 -45.24 7.16
C ASP A 55 11.90 -44.92 6.12
N LYS A 56 11.80 -45.58 4.96
CA LYS A 56 12.69 -45.37 3.83
C LYS A 56 11.96 -44.51 2.83
N ALA A 57 12.58 -43.38 2.49
CA ALA A 57 12.17 -42.56 1.37
C ALA A 57 11.90 -43.45 0.14
N LEU A 58 10.99 -43.02 -0.73
CA LEU A 58 10.75 -43.63 -2.04
C LEU A 58 11.66 -43.00 -3.11
N ALA A 59 12.01 -43.74 -4.16
CA ALA A 59 12.70 -43.15 -5.31
C ALA A 59 11.80 -42.07 -5.97
N PRO A 60 12.39 -41.05 -6.63
CA PRO A 60 11.61 -40.03 -7.33
C PRO A 60 10.75 -40.67 -8.42
N THR A 61 9.68 -39.97 -8.80
CA THR A 61 8.75 -40.45 -9.83
C THR A 61 9.29 -40.13 -11.22
N GLU A 62 9.54 -41.16 -12.03
CA GLU A 62 9.92 -40.97 -13.44
C GLU A 62 8.73 -40.42 -14.22
N VAL A 63 8.83 -39.16 -14.65
CA VAL A 63 7.85 -38.48 -15.50
C VAL A 63 8.18 -38.71 -16.98
N ARG A 64 9.49 -38.72 -17.31
CA ARG A 64 9.98 -38.95 -18.67
C ARG A 64 11.30 -39.70 -18.65
N ALA A 65 11.36 -40.82 -19.38
CA ALA A 65 12.57 -41.62 -19.53
C ALA A 65 13.58 -40.95 -20.48
N VAL A 66 14.87 -41.21 -20.27
CA VAL A 66 15.95 -40.70 -21.14
C VAL A 66 15.85 -41.24 -22.58
N ASP A 67 16.05 -40.36 -23.57
CA ASP A 67 16.25 -40.75 -24.97
C ASP A 67 17.39 -39.95 -25.60
N VAL A 68 18.59 -40.53 -25.50
CA VAL A 68 19.83 -39.96 -26.04
C VAL A 68 19.78 -39.70 -27.55
N SER A 69 18.84 -40.30 -28.29
CA SER A 69 18.70 -40.06 -29.74
C SER A 69 18.07 -38.71 -30.07
N LEU A 70 17.36 -38.11 -29.11
CA LEU A 70 16.76 -36.79 -29.22
C LEU A 70 17.65 -35.68 -28.65
N ASN A 71 18.58 -36.03 -27.75
CA ASN A 71 19.51 -35.08 -27.13
C ASN A 71 20.97 -35.25 -27.61
N ASN A 72 21.21 -35.23 -28.93
CA ASN A 72 22.56 -35.26 -29.53
C ASN A 72 23.52 -36.37 -29.06
N GLY A 73 23.00 -37.47 -28.52
CA GLY A 73 23.78 -38.56 -27.93
C GLY A 73 24.24 -38.33 -26.48
N ARG A 74 23.88 -37.19 -25.87
CA ARG A 74 24.08 -36.88 -24.45
C ARG A 74 23.02 -37.55 -23.60
N LYS A 75 23.39 -37.90 -22.37
CA LYS A 75 22.53 -38.54 -21.38
C LYS A 75 22.39 -37.63 -20.17
N GLU A 76 21.23 -37.02 -20.00
CA GLU A 76 20.99 -35.98 -18.99
C GLU A 76 19.70 -36.27 -18.21
N VAL A 77 19.63 -35.77 -16.98
CA VAL A 77 18.44 -35.86 -16.12
C VAL A 77 18.18 -34.52 -15.44
N VAL A 78 16.90 -34.16 -15.35
CA VAL A 78 16.39 -33.06 -14.53
C VAL A 78 15.60 -33.64 -13.37
N PHE A 79 15.99 -33.28 -12.16
CA PHE A 79 15.17 -33.43 -10.97
C PHE A 79 14.39 -32.15 -10.74
N ILE A 80 13.08 -32.26 -10.59
CA ILE A 80 12.20 -31.12 -10.28
C ILE A 80 11.55 -31.42 -8.94
N ASP A 81 11.60 -30.48 -8.02
CA ASP A 81 10.89 -30.57 -6.76
C ASP A 81 9.39 -30.30 -6.94
N SER A 82 8.52 -31.13 -6.35
CA SER A 82 7.08 -30.89 -6.41
C SER A 82 6.60 -29.76 -5.49
N ASN A 83 7.45 -29.24 -4.60
CA ASN A 83 7.15 -28.06 -3.79
C ASN A 83 7.23 -26.76 -4.62
N ILE A 84 7.89 -26.78 -5.77
CA ILE A 84 7.89 -25.63 -6.69
C ILE A 84 6.47 -25.40 -7.23
N GLU A 85 5.96 -24.18 -7.08
CA GLU A 85 4.67 -23.81 -7.65
C GLU A 85 4.68 -23.98 -9.18
N ASN A 86 3.60 -24.56 -9.72
CA ASN A 86 3.45 -24.82 -11.15
C ASN A 86 4.60 -25.62 -11.79
N TYR A 87 5.23 -26.53 -11.03
CA TYR A 87 6.30 -27.40 -11.53
C TYR A 87 5.96 -28.19 -12.81
N GLN A 88 4.67 -28.38 -13.13
CA GLN A 88 4.23 -29.02 -14.37
C GLN A 88 4.67 -28.23 -15.60
N THR A 89 4.69 -26.90 -15.53
CA THR A 89 5.19 -26.04 -16.61
C THR A 89 6.69 -26.23 -16.82
N LEU A 90 7.46 -26.43 -15.73
CA LEU A 90 8.88 -26.77 -15.81
C LEU A 90 9.09 -28.13 -16.48
N ILE A 91 8.26 -29.13 -16.16
CA ILE A 91 8.31 -30.44 -16.84
C ILE A 91 8.10 -30.28 -18.35
N GLU A 92 7.16 -29.42 -18.76
CA GLU A 92 6.84 -29.16 -20.17
C GLU A 92 7.93 -28.39 -20.91
N SER A 93 8.71 -27.54 -20.22
CA SER A 93 9.80 -26.78 -20.82
C SER A 93 11.09 -27.56 -21.01
N ILE A 94 11.29 -28.69 -20.30
CA ILE A 94 12.49 -29.51 -20.49
C ILE A 94 12.51 -30.14 -21.89
N ASP A 95 13.58 -29.91 -22.64
CA ASP A 95 13.83 -30.45 -23.98
C ASP A 95 13.64 -31.96 -24.11
N GLU A 96 13.12 -32.40 -25.27
CA GLU A 96 12.93 -33.81 -25.59
C GLU A 96 14.25 -34.61 -25.53
N GLY A 97 14.24 -35.77 -24.89
CA GLY A 97 15.40 -36.65 -24.76
C GLY A 97 16.12 -36.55 -23.42
N ILE A 98 15.88 -35.49 -22.64
CA ILE A 98 16.33 -35.38 -21.26
C ILE A 98 15.35 -36.12 -20.33
N GLU A 99 15.89 -36.92 -19.41
CA GLU A 99 15.12 -37.62 -18.38
C GLU A 99 14.53 -36.62 -17.38
N VAL A 100 13.30 -36.84 -16.92
CA VAL A 100 12.64 -35.98 -15.93
C VAL A 100 12.17 -36.83 -14.76
N GLN A 101 12.66 -36.49 -13.58
CA GLN A 101 12.39 -37.14 -12.30
C GLN A 101 11.73 -36.13 -11.35
N LEU A 102 10.57 -36.45 -10.81
CA LEU A 102 9.86 -35.60 -9.86
C LEU A 102 10.16 -36.06 -8.42
N ILE A 103 10.73 -35.17 -7.62
CA ILE A 103 10.95 -35.38 -6.18
C ILE A 103 9.61 -35.18 -5.46
N ASP A 104 9.25 -36.09 -4.56
CA ASP A 104 8.10 -35.88 -3.67
C ASP A 104 8.48 -34.88 -2.57
N GLY A 105 7.85 -33.71 -2.61
CA GLY A 105 8.06 -32.60 -1.68
C GLY A 105 7.92 -32.95 -0.19
N ASN A 106 7.18 -34.03 0.14
CA ASN A 106 6.90 -34.45 1.51
C ASN A 106 7.93 -35.44 2.09
N GLN A 107 8.94 -35.83 1.32
CA GLN A 107 9.97 -36.80 1.73
C GLN A 107 11.36 -36.17 1.60
N ASP A 108 12.37 -36.78 2.24
CA ASP A 108 13.77 -36.33 2.11
C ASP A 108 14.24 -36.47 0.65
N GLY A 109 14.33 -35.37 -0.10
CA GLY A 109 14.62 -35.37 -1.52
C GLY A 109 16.01 -35.90 -1.87
N LEU A 110 17.00 -35.70 -1.01
CA LEU A 110 18.35 -36.25 -1.20
C LEU A 110 18.37 -37.76 -1.10
N ALA A 111 17.60 -38.34 -0.17
CA ALA A 111 17.41 -39.78 -0.09
C ALA A 111 16.74 -40.33 -1.37
N GLN A 112 15.74 -39.62 -1.92
CA GLN A 112 15.09 -39.98 -3.19
C GLN A 112 16.12 -40.01 -4.33
N ILE A 113 16.85 -38.92 -4.52
CA ILE A 113 17.88 -38.78 -5.55
C ILE A 113 18.96 -39.86 -5.39
N ALA A 114 19.38 -40.19 -4.16
CA ALA A 114 20.37 -41.24 -3.91
C ALA A 114 19.89 -42.63 -4.34
N MET A 115 18.62 -42.97 -4.12
CA MET A 115 18.05 -44.25 -4.59
C MET A 115 17.97 -44.33 -6.12
N TRP A 116 17.66 -43.21 -6.78
CA TRP A 116 17.77 -43.13 -8.23
C TRP A 116 19.23 -43.37 -8.64
N ALA A 117 20.17 -42.63 -8.03
CA ALA A 117 21.59 -42.68 -8.39
C ALA A 117 22.25 -44.06 -8.19
N ASP A 118 21.80 -44.87 -7.22
CA ASP A 118 22.31 -46.24 -6.99
C ASP A 118 22.11 -47.19 -8.20
N THR A 119 21.13 -46.88 -9.06
CA THR A 119 20.81 -47.70 -10.24
C THR A 119 21.18 -47.04 -11.57
N HIS A 120 21.67 -45.79 -11.54
CA HIS A 120 21.91 -44.96 -12.70
C HIS A 120 23.40 -44.60 -12.84
N SER A 121 23.90 -44.57 -14.06
CA SER A 121 25.29 -44.20 -14.34
C SER A 121 25.50 -43.67 -15.76
N GLY A 122 26.61 -42.94 -15.93
CA GLY A 122 27.09 -42.44 -17.22
C GLY A 122 26.35 -41.19 -17.71
N TYR A 123 25.79 -40.38 -16.80
CA TYR A 123 25.13 -39.12 -17.16
C TYR A 123 26.17 -38.03 -17.46
N ASP A 124 25.90 -37.24 -18.49
CA ASP A 124 26.66 -36.06 -18.90
C ASP A 124 26.29 -34.82 -18.07
N ALA A 125 25.06 -34.76 -17.54
CA ALA A 125 24.63 -33.71 -16.64
C ALA A 125 23.51 -34.18 -15.72
N ILE A 126 23.44 -33.57 -14.54
CA ILE A 126 22.33 -33.63 -13.60
C ILE A 126 21.91 -32.19 -13.30
N HIS A 127 20.65 -31.88 -13.58
CA HIS A 127 20.03 -30.61 -13.26
C HIS A 127 19.08 -30.81 -12.10
N ILE A 128 19.09 -29.89 -11.13
CA ILE A 128 18.19 -29.91 -9.97
C ILE A 128 17.49 -28.57 -9.91
N LEU A 129 16.17 -28.56 -10.09
CA LEU A 129 15.32 -27.37 -9.96
C LEU A 129 14.56 -27.50 -8.64
N SER A 130 14.79 -26.54 -7.73
CA SER A 130 14.10 -26.43 -6.45
C SER A 130 14.17 -25.01 -5.90
N HIS A 131 13.54 -24.77 -4.76
CA HIS A 131 13.73 -23.54 -4.00
C HIS A 131 15.15 -23.41 -3.45
N GLY A 132 15.61 -22.18 -3.31
CA GLY A 132 16.95 -21.85 -2.81
C GLY A 132 16.98 -20.51 -2.05
N SER A 133 18.07 -20.34 -1.29
CA SER A 133 18.44 -19.09 -0.62
C SER A 133 19.98 -19.00 -0.53
N GLU A 134 20.51 -17.90 0.02
CA GLU A 134 21.96 -17.66 0.16
C GLU A 134 22.74 -18.90 0.68
N GLY A 135 23.47 -19.58 -0.23
CA GLY A 135 24.32 -20.72 0.13
C GLY A 135 23.59 -22.02 0.47
N GLN A 136 22.33 -22.17 0.04
CA GLN A 136 21.43 -23.28 0.37
C GLN A 136 20.55 -23.70 -0.82
N ILE A 137 20.23 -25.00 -0.89
CA ILE A 137 19.14 -25.52 -1.74
C ILE A 137 18.27 -26.49 -0.94
N ASP A 138 16.95 -26.42 -1.12
CA ASP A 138 15.97 -27.27 -0.46
C ASP A 138 15.50 -28.38 -1.41
N LEU A 139 15.36 -29.63 -0.92
CA LEU A 139 15.03 -30.81 -1.73
C LEU A 139 14.05 -31.70 -0.95
N GLY A 140 12.78 -31.60 -1.30
CA GLY A 140 11.65 -32.10 -0.54
C GLY A 140 11.66 -31.54 0.87
N SER A 141 11.75 -32.40 1.87
CA SER A 141 11.93 -31.98 3.28
C SER A 141 13.39 -31.85 3.72
N ALA A 142 14.37 -31.99 2.81
CA ALA A 142 15.79 -31.94 3.12
C ALA A 142 16.43 -30.61 2.71
N THR A 143 17.05 -29.92 3.67
CA THR A 143 17.85 -28.71 3.41
C THR A 143 19.33 -29.04 3.23
N LEU A 144 19.91 -28.61 2.11
CA LEU A 144 21.32 -28.82 1.77
C LEU A 144 22.09 -27.51 1.77
N ASN A 145 23.00 -27.33 2.73
CA ASN A 145 23.85 -26.15 2.85
C ASN A 145 25.22 -26.51 3.47
N SER A 146 26.08 -25.51 3.71
CA SER A 146 27.43 -25.74 4.27
C SER A 146 27.45 -26.45 5.64
N GLU A 147 26.35 -26.40 6.41
CA GLU A 147 26.22 -27.05 7.71
C GLU A 147 25.73 -28.49 7.59
N SER A 148 24.73 -28.74 6.75
CA SER A 148 24.10 -30.06 6.60
C SER A 148 24.82 -31.00 5.64
N ILE A 149 25.61 -30.49 4.68
CA ILE A 149 26.21 -31.25 3.57
C ILE A 149 27.06 -32.45 4.00
N THR A 150 27.71 -32.38 5.18
CA THR A 150 28.51 -33.51 5.68
C THR A 150 27.68 -34.69 6.14
N SER A 151 26.41 -34.46 6.53
CA SER A 151 25.47 -35.51 6.91
C SER A 151 24.95 -36.30 5.71
N TYR A 152 24.91 -35.67 4.53
CA TYR A 152 24.44 -36.26 3.26
C TYR A 152 25.58 -36.77 2.36
N SER A 153 26.79 -36.96 2.91
CA SER A 153 27.96 -37.27 2.09
C SER A 153 27.89 -38.62 1.35
N ASP A 154 27.16 -39.61 1.87
CA ASP A 154 27.01 -40.90 1.21
C ASP A 154 26.02 -40.80 0.03
N GLU A 155 24.92 -40.09 0.21
CA GLU A 155 23.91 -39.76 -0.79
C GLU A 155 24.52 -38.95 -1.95
N LEU A 156 25.27 -37.88 -1.61
CA LEU A 156 25.94 -37.03 -2.60
C LEU A 156 27.04 -37.78 -3.37
N ARG A 157 27.71 -38.75 -2.74
CA ARG A 157 28.67 -39.61 -3.45
C ARG A 157 27.98 -40.57 -4.41
N LEU A 158 26.81 -41.10 -4.06
CA LEU A 158 26.01 -41.89 -4.99
C LEU A 158 25.60 -41.04 -6.19
N LEU A 159 25.11 -39.83 -5.94
CA LEU A 159 24.78 -38.86 -6.98
C LEU A 159 25.97 -38.60 -7.91
N GLY A 160 27.14 -38.27 -7.35
CA GLY A 160 28.36 -38.07 -8.14
C GLY A 160 28.82 -39.29 -8.94
N ASN A 161 28.67 -40.51 -8.40
CA ASN A 161 29.01 -41.75 -9.12
C ASN A 161 28.08 -42.05 -10.31
N SER A 162 26.91 -41.42 -10.37
CA SER A 162 25.99 -41.56 -11.50
C SER A 162 26.41 -40.72 -12.71
N LEU A 163 27.22 -39.68 -12.49
CA LEU A 163 27.84 -38.87 -13.54
C LEU A 163 29.02 -39.60 -14.20
N ASN A 164 29.35 -39.21 -15.43
CA ASN A 164 30.59 -39.61 -16.08
C ASN A 164 31.77 -38.70 -15.65
N GLU A 165 33.00 -38.97 -16.13
CA GLU A 165 34.21 -38.24 -15.72
C GLU A 165 34.17 -36.73 -16.03
N LYS A 166 33.28 -36.30 -16.92
CA LYS A 166 33.06 -34.89 -17.30
C LYS A 166 31.61 -34.45 -17.04
N GLY A 167 30.91 -35.17 -16.17
CA GLY A 167 29.52 -34.88 -15.88
C GLY A 167 29.40 -33.65 -14.99
N ASP A 168 28.44 -32.80 -15.31
CA ASP A 168 28.18 -31.56 -14.56
C ASP A 168 27.00 -31.74 -13.60
N LEU A 169 27.01 -31.00 -12.48
CA LEU A 169 25.88 -30.85 -11.56
C LEU A 169 25.43 -29.39 -11.54
N LEU A 170 24.22 -29.13 -11.99
CA LEU A 170 23.66 -27.78 -12.16
C LEU A 170 22.50 -27.59 -11.18
N LEU A 171 22.59 -26.56 -10.33
CA LEU A 171 21.60 -26.25 -9.29
C LEU A 171 20.83 -24.97 -9.65
N TYR A 172 19.54 -25.10 -9.87
CA TYR A 172 18.61 -24.02 -10.18
C TYR A 172 17.74 -23.80 -8.96
N GLY A 173 17.89 -22.62 -8.36
CA GLY A 173 17.23 -22.19 -7.14
C GLY A 173 17.80 -20.83 -6.78
N CYS A 174 16.97 -19.95 -6.23
CA CYS A 174 17.37 -18.57 -5.99
C CYS A 174 18.57 -18.49 -5.04
N GLU A 175 19.58 -17.69 -5.40
CA GLU A 175 20.71 -17.29 -4.55
C GLU A 175 21.55 -18.44 -3.98
N VAL A 176 21.45 -19.65 -4.54
CA VAL A 176 22.09 -20.88 -4.02
C VAL A 176 23.60 -20.73 -3.83
N SER A 177 24.26 -19.88 -4.63
CA SER A 177 25.69 -19.60 -4.55
C SER A 177 26.06 -18.17 -4.13
N GLN A 178 25.07 -17.40 -3.67
CA GLN A 178 25.28 -16.08 -3.09
C GLN A 178 26.03 -16.20 -1.73
N GLY A 179 26.69 -15.11 -1.32
CA GLY A 179 27.53 -15.03 -0.12
C GLY A 179 29.04 -14.99 -0.38
N ASP A 180 29.79 -14.41 0.57
CA ASP A 180 31.19 -13.94 0.38
C ASP A 180 32.22 -15.04 0.02
N ASP A 181 31.92 -16.33 0.21
CA ASP A 181 32.91 -17.41 0.19
C ASP A 181 32.65 -18.59 -0.78
N GLN A 182 31.53 -18.65 -1.52
CA GLN A 182 31.15 -19.78 -2.42
C GLN A 182 31.27 -21.19 -1.81
N ARG A 183 31.36 -21.25 -0.47
CA ARG A 183 31.83 -22.43 0.26
C ARG A 183 30.92 -23.64 0.08
N PHE A 184 29.62 -23.40 -0.09
CA PHE A 184 28.63 -24.45 -0.27
C PHE A 184 28.90 -25.27 -1.54
N ILE A 185 28.98 -24.62 -2.70
CA ILE A 185 29.20 -25.29 -3.99
C ILE A 185 30.61 -25.88 -4.12
N GLU A 186 31.61 -25.31 -3.44
CA GLU A 186 32.95 -25.92 -3.32
C GLU A 186 32.90 -27.26 -2.56
N GLN A 187 32.21 -27.29 -1.41
CA GLN A 187 32.06 -28.52 -0.64
C GLN A 187 31.27 -29.58 -1.41
N LEU A 188 30.25 -29.16 -2.16
CA LEU A 188 29.46 -30.04 -3.02
C LEU A 188 30.32 -30.69 -4.10
N SER A 189 31.08 -29.89 -4.87
CA SER A 189 32.01 -30.38 -5.89
C SER A 189 33.04 -31.36 -5.31
N LEU A 190 33.57 -31.09 -4.11
CA LEU A 190 34.52 -32.00 -3.45
C LEU A 190 33.93 -33.35 -3.05
N ILE A 191 32.65 -33.40 -2.67
CA ILE A 191 31.98 -34.63 -2.20
C ILE A 191 31.49 -35.46 -3.38
N THR A 192 30.86 -34.83 -4.37
CA THR A 192 30.32 -35.50 -5.57
C THR A 192 31.43 -35.85 -6.55
N GLY A 193 32.51 -35.05 -6.59
CA GLY A 193 33.57 -35.15 -7.59
C GLY A 193 33.18 -34.57 -8.96
N ALA A 194 32.06 -33.85 -9.04
CA ALA A 194 31.56 -33.23 -10.26
C ALA A 194 32.00 -31.77 -10.39
N ASP A 195 31.96 -31.26 -11.62
CA ASP A 195 31.95 -29.81 -11.86
C ASP A 195 30.54 -29.28 -11.52
N VAL A 196 30.47 -28.21 -10.74
CA VAL A 196 29.20 -27.71 -10.16
C VAL A 196 28.92 -26.29 -10.64
N ALA A 197 27.69 -25.99 -11.03
CA ALA A 197 27.19 -24.63 -11.28
C ALA A 197 25.91 -24.35 -10.50
N ALA A 198 25.71 -23.10 -10.09
CA ALA A 198 24.55 -22.64 -9.34
C ALA A 198 24.28 -21.15 -9.59
N SER A 199 23.04 -20.72 -9.41
CA SER A 199 22.65 -19.30 -9.50
C SER A 199 23.12 -18.51 -8.27
N ASP A 200 23.44 -17.22 -8.43
CA ASP A 200 23.73 -16.28 -7.34
C ASP A 200 22.69 -15.16 -7.14
N ASP A 201 21.57 -15.24 -7.86
CA ASP A 201 20.45 -14.31 -7.85
C ASP A 201 19.09 -15.06 -7.98
N LEU A 202 18.02 -14.35 -8.35
CA LEU A 202 16.71 -15.00 -8.54
C LEU A 202 16.76 -15.92 -9.76
N THR A 203 16.42 -17.20 -9.61
CA THR A 203 16.31 -18.13 -10.75
C THR A 203 14.87 -18.20 -11.23
N GLY A 204 14.59 -17.99 -12.52
CA GLY A 204 13.26 -18.18 -13.12
C GLY A 204 12.84 -17.05 -14.05
N SER A 205 11.61 -16.56 -13.90
CA SER A 205 11.05 -15.55 -14.80
C SER A 205 11.81 -14.22 -14.76
N ALA A 206 12.28 -13.78 -15.92
CA ALA A 206 12.83 -12.43 -16.12
C ALA A 206 11.82 -11.31 -15.86
N LEU A 207 10.51 -11.61 -15.84
CA LEU A 207 9.47 -10.64 -15.46
C LEU A 207 9.52 -10.30 -13.97
N LEU A 208 10.00 -11.24 -13.16
CA LEU A 208 10.10 -11.13 -11.70
C LEU A 208 11.55 -10.86 -11.25
N GLY A 209 12.40 -10.41 -12.18
CA GLY A 209 13.79 -10.07 -11.91
C GLY A 209 14.73 -11.27 -11.77
N GLY A 210 14.30 -12.49 -12.14
CA GLY A 210 15.16 -13.67 -12.17
C GLY A 210 15.63 -14.08 -13.56
N ASP A 211 16.57 -15.00 -13.66
CA ASP A 211 16.94 -15.60 -14.94
C ASP A 211 17.28 -17.09 -14.79
N TRP A 212 17.69 -17.73 -15.89
CA TRP A 212 18.08 -19.15 -15.88
C TRP A 212 19.60 -19.31 -16.04
N GLU A 213 20.36 -18.22 -15.89
CA GLU A 213 21.81 -18.25 -15.88
C GLU A 213 22.30 -18.92 -14.56
N LEU A 214 23.53 -19.44 -14.61
CA LEU A 214 24.19 -20.01 -13.43
C LEU A 214 25.57 -19.35 -13.35
N GLU A 215 25.66 -18.28 -12.56
CA GLU A 215 26.73 -17.29 -12.59
C GLU A 215 28.00 -17.82 -11.91
N LYS A 216 27.83 -18.76 -10.97
CA LYS A 216 28.92 -19.35 -10.21
C LYS A 216 29.15 -20.80 -10.60
N SER A 217 30.43 -21.15 -10.77
CA SER A 217 30.83 -22.52 -11.05
C SER A 217 32.16 -22.91 -10.42
N ILE A 218 32.26 -24.18 -10.05
CA ILE A 218 33.47 -24.88 -9.64
C ILE A 218 33.76 -25.95 -10.68
N GLY A 219 34.81 -25.77 -11.48
CA GLY A 219 35.15 -26.70 -12.57
C GLY A 219 34.89 -26.12 -13.95
N VAL A 220 34.73 -26.98 -14.96
CA VAL A 220 34.41 -26.55 -16.34
C VAL A 220 33.07 -27.13 -16.75
N ILE A 221 32.04 -26.28 -16.82
CA ILE A 221 30.70 -26.68 -17.24
C ILE A 221 30.68 -26.92 -18.76
N ASN A 222 30.26 -28.12 -19.16
CA ASN A 222 30.17 -28.57 -20.55
C ASN A 222 28.71 -28.76 -21.01
N SER A 223 27.76 -28.54 -20.12
CA SER A 223 26.32 -28.68 -20.32
C SER A 223 25.68 -27.31 -20.56
N ASP A 224 24.61 -27.30 -21.35
CA ASP A 224 23.79 -26.10 -21.54
C ASP A 224 22.87 -25.92 -20.32
N ASN A 225 22.47 -24.68 -20.03
CA ASN A 225 21.51 -24.41 -18.97
C ASN A 225 20.11 -24.89 -19.37
N ILE A 226 19.29 -25.25 -18.38
CA ILE A 226 17.85 -25.38 -18.56
C ILE A 226 17.26 -23.98 -18.50
N GLU A 227 16.50 -23.63 -19.52
CA GLU A 227 15.80 -22.35 -19.64
C GLU A 227 14.32 -22.63 -19.87
N SER A 228 13.45 -21.80 -19.31
CA SER A 228 12.00 -21.91 -19.52
C SER A 228 11.39 -20.56 -19.83
N ASP A 229 11.06 -20.36 -21.11
CA ASP A 229 10.38 -19.15 -21.60
C ASP A 229 8.89 -19.07 -21.20
N VAL A 230 8.35 -20.15 -20.63
CA VAL A 230 6.92 -20.29 -20.30
C VAL A 230 6.66 -20.43 -18.80
N TYR A 231 7.71 -20.47 -17.98
CA TYR A 231 7.56 -20.53 -16.53
C TYR A 231 7.60 -19.10 -15.99
N GLU A 232 6.44 -18.63 -15.52
CA GLU A 232 6.21 -17.21 -15.21
C GLU A 232 6.58 -16.82 -13.77
N LEU A 233 7.00 -17.78 -12.94
CA LEU A 233 7.39 -17.57 -11.55
C LEU A 233 8.93 -17.61 -11.38
N THR A 234 9.43 -17.24 -10.20
CA THR A 234 10.81 -17.55 -9.80
C THR A 234 10.83 -18.80 -8.93
N LEU A 235 11.98 -19.44 -8.82
CA LEU A 235 12.24 -20.54 -7.90
C LEU A 235 12.51 -20.00 -6.47
N SER A 236 12.09 -18.78 -6.15
CA SER A 236 12.24 -18.23 -4.80
C SER A 236 11.28 -18.96 -3.88
N ASP A 237 11.71 -19.21 -2.65
CA ASP A 237 10.79 -19.55 -1.54
C ASP A 237 10.19 -18.27 -0.93
N ASN A 238 10.44 -17.12 -1.55
CA ASN A 238 10.37 -15.81 -0.91
C ASN A 238 8.98 -15.19 -1.15
N ASN A 239 8.01 -15.67 -0.38
CA ASN A 239 6.68 -15.08 -0.27
C ASN A 239 6.67 -13.97 0.79
N ALA A 240 7.49 -12.93 0.58
CA ALA A 240 7.50 -11.80 1.51
C ALA A 240 6.06 -11.28 1.74
N PRO A 241 5.67 -10.96 2.98
CA PRO A 241 4.33 -10.48 3.27
C PRO A 241 3.99 -9.23 2.44
N ILE A 242 2.75 -9.07 2.02
CA ILE A 242 2.29 -7.90 1.26
C ILE A 242 1.25 -7.15 2.09
N PHE A 243 1.43 -5.83 2.20
CA PHE A 243 0.39 -4.94 2.74
C PHE A 243 -0.59 -4.54 1.65
N SER A 244 -1.87 -4.56 1.97
CA SER A 244 -2.94 -3.97 1.19
C SER A 244 -3.89 -3.20 2.12
N ALA A 245 -4.70 -2.28 1.59
CA ALA A 245 -5.48 -1.42 2.46
C ALA A 245 -6.73 -2.10 3.04
N GLY A 246 -7.07 -1.72 4.27
CA GLY A 246 -8.24 -2.22 5.01
C GLY A 246 -9.55 -1.49 4.69
N SER A 247 -10.58 -1.75 5.50
CA SER A 247 -11.94 -1.22 5.36
C SER A 247 -12.23 0.09 6.12
N GLY A 248 -11.25 0.61 6.87
CA GLY A 248 -11.15 1.91 7.54
C GLY A 248 -12.46 2.68 7.82
N ALA A 249 -13.04 2.50 9.01
CA ALA A 249 -14.12 3.35 9.51
C ALA A 249 -13.57 4.59 10.24
N GLY A 250 -13.64 5.78 9.62
CA GLY A 250 -13.31 7.06 10.29
C GLY A 250 -12.23 7.91 9.60
N ALA A 251 -11.72 7.49 8.44
CA ALA A 251 -10.86 8.32 7.61
C ALA A 251 -11.58 9.62 7.19
N ALA A 252 -10.84 10.74 7.15
CA ALA A 252 -11.30 11.93 6.45
C ALA A 252 -11.65 11.54 5.00
N PRO A 253 -12.66 12.17 4.37
CA PRO A 253 -12.99 11.83 3.00
C PRO A 253 -11.78 12.08 2.09
N THR A 254 -11.34 11.07 1.35
CA THR A 254 -10.17 11.16 0.46
C THR A 254 -10.42 12.23 -0.60
N GLN A 255 -9.50 13.19 -0.73
CA GLN A 255 -9.60 14.21 -1.77
C GLN A 255 -9.21 13.63 -3.13
N ILE A 256 -10.13 13.76 -4.09
CA ILE A 256 -9.92 13.40 -5.49
C ILE A 256 -9.66 14.69 -6.25
N SER A 257 -8.42 14.91 -6.66
CA SER A 257 -8.04 16.11 -7.40
C SER A 257 -8.02 15.81 -8.89
N VAL A 258 -9.05 16.27 -9.61
CA VAL A 258 -9.19 16.02 -11.05
C VAL A 258 -8.45 17.11 -11.83
N PHE A 259 -7.59 16.71 -12.76
CA PHE A 259 -6.91 17.66 -13.64
C PHE A 259 -7.92 18.41 -14.51
N SER A 260 -7.86 19.72 -14.40
CA SER A 260 -8.95 20.63 -14.73
C SER A 260 -8.49 21.65 -15.77
N TYR A 261 -7.76 21.20 -16.78
CA TYR A 261 -7.24 22.07 -17.84
C TYR A 261 -8.35 22.47 -18.84
N PRO A 262 -8.55 23.78 -19.11
CA PRO A 262 -9.64 24.23 -19.97
C PRO A 262 -9.57 23.69 -21.40
N ASN A 263 -10.63 23.01 -21.85
CA ASN A 263 -10.77 22.41 -23.19
C ASN A 263 -9.74 21.31 -23.49
N LEU A 264 -9.23 20.61 -22.47
CA LEU A 264 -8.33 19.49 -22.69
C LEU A 264 -9.01 18.37 -23.49
N ASN A 265 -10.25 18.05 -23.09
CA ASN A 265 -11.07 16.95 -23.61
C ASN A 265 -12.40 17.55 -24.07
N GLY A 266 -12.58 17.70 -25.39
CA GLY A 266 -13.77 18.37 -25.95
C GLY A 266 -13.84 19.90 -25.86
N TYR A 267 -14.87 20.47 -26.51
CA TYR A 267 -15.14 21.92 -26.54
C TYR A 267 -16.25 22.30 -25.55
N ASP A 268 -15.94 23.19 -24.64
CA ASP A 268 -16.73 23.61 -23.48
C ASP A 268 -17.96 24.51 -23.78
N LEU A 269 -18.71 24.21 -24.85
CA LEU A 269 -19.83 25.05 -25.30
C LEU A 269 -21.20 24.64 -24.72
N ASP A 270 -21.36 23.43 -24.18
CA ASP A 270 -22.58 22.96 -23.50
C ASP A 270 -22.28 21.82 -22.49
N PRO A 271 -22.16 22.08 -21.17
CA PRO A 271 -21.88 21.02 -20.20
C PRO A 271 -22.99 19.96 -20.16
N GLY A 272 -22.67 18.72 -20.52
CA GLY A 272 -23.60 17.57 -20.58
C GLY A 272 -23.83 16.97 -21.97
N GLU A 273 -23.37 17.63 -23.03
CA GLU A 273 -23.11 17.01 -24.34
C GLU A 273 -21.68 17.43 -24.73
N GLU A 274 -20.75 16.48 -24.95
CA GLU A 274 -19.38 16.76 -25.43
C GLU A 274 -18.35 17.27 -24.36
N THR A 275 -18.55 17.03 -23.05
CA THR A 275 -17.55 17.39 -21.99
C THR A 275 -17.20 16.23 -21.04
N GLU A 276 -16.06 15.60 -21.26
CA GLU A 276 -15.51 14.44 -20.53
C GLU A 276 -15.27 14.75 -19.05
N ASN A 277 -14.69 15.91 -18.75
CA ASN A 277 -14.42 16.33 -17.38
C ASN A 277 -15.71 16.44 -16.56
N ALA A 278 -16.76 17.08 -17.10
CA ALA A 278 -18.04 17.18 -16.41
C ALA A 278 -18.69 15.80 -16.22
N ASN A 279 -18.57 14.93 -17.22
CA ASN A 279 -19.05 13.55 -17.16
C ASN A 279 -18.34 12.77 -16.04
N LEU A 280 -17.01 12.83 -15.97
CA LEU A 280 -16.22 12.20 -14.91
C LEU A 280 -16.57 12.76 -13.53
N ALA A 281 -16.61 14.09 -13.38
CA ALA A 281 -16.96 14.74 -12.13
C ALA A 281 -18.38 14.36 -11.65
N SER A 282 -19.32 14.19 -12.57
CA SER A 282 -20.68 13.72 -12.24
C SER A 282 -20.69 12.28 -11.73
N ILE A 283 -19.83 11.40 -12.25
CA ILE A 283 -19.71 10.01 -11.78
C ILE A 283 -19.13 10.01 -10.37
N ILE A 284 -18.03 10.74 -10.14
CA ILE A 284 -17.41 10.89 -8.81
C ILE A 284 -18.42 11.49 -7.82
N GLN A 285 -19.15 12.53 -8.21
CA GLN A 285 -20.17 13.14 -7.36
C GLN A 285 -21.33 12.17 -7.05
N SER A 286 -21.68 11.27 -7.98
CA SER A 286 -22.65 10.21 -7.71
C SER A 286 -22.16 9.28 -6.60
N GLU A 287 -20.91 8.83 -6.65
CA GLU A 287 -20.32 7.98 -5.60
C GLU A 287 -20.30 8.70 -4.24
N ILE A 288 -19.97 10.00 -4.21
CA ILE A 288 -20.06 10.83 -3.00
C ILE A 288 -21.51 10.86 -2.47
N ASN A 289 -22.49 11.08 -3.35
CA ASN A 289 -23.89 11.15 -2.98
C ASN A 289 -24.43 9.80 -2.44
N ASP A 290 -23.89 8.69 -2.94
CA ASP A 290 -24.22 7.33 -2.52
C ASP A 290 -23.49 6.92 -1.22
N GLY A 291 -22.70 7.83 -0.64
CA GLY A 291 -22.09 7.68 0.68
C GLY A 291 -20.59 7.38 0.65
N GLY A 292 -19.96 7.45 -0.52
CA GLY A 292 -18.50 7.38 -0.66
C GLY A 292 -17.83 8.49 0.15
N ALA A 293 -16.78 8.13 0.89
CA ALA A 293 -16.00 9.06 1.70
C ALA A 293 -14.98 9.79 0.83
N TYR A 294 -15.45 10.63 -0.09
CA TYR A 294 -14.61 11.41 -0.99
C TYR A 294 -14.95 12.90 -0.95
N THR A 295 -13.96 13.73 -1.26
CA THR A 295 -14.17 15.12 -1.69
C THR A 295 -13.65 15.28 -3.12
N LEU A 296 -14.23 16.19 -3.88
CA LEU A 296 -13.83 16.45 -5.26
C LEU A 296 -13.19 17.83 -5.34
N ASP A 297 -11.92 17.87 -5.72
CA ASP A 297 -11.17 19.08 -6.04
C ASP A 297 -10.92 19.19 -7.55
N THR A 298 -11.00 20.41 -8.05
CA THR A 298 -10.85 20.79 -9.47
C THR A 298 -9.88 21.97 -9.63
N SER A 299 -9.11 22.25 -8.57
CA SER A 299 -8.28 23.47 -8.49
C SER A 299 -7.00 23.39 -9.32
N ILE A 300 -6.56 22.18 -9.68
CA ILE A 300 -5.38 21.93 -10.51
C ILE A 300 -5.74 22.12 -11.98
N GLN A 301 -5.58 23.34 -12.48
CA GLN A 301 -5.94 23.70 -13.86
C GLN A 301 -4.74 23.76 -14.82
N ASN A 302 -3.52 23.97 -14.32
CA ASN A 302 -2.31 23.97 -15.15
C ASN A 302 -1.12 23.38 -14.39
N PHE A 303 -0.26 22.63 -15.09
CA PHE A 303 1.03 22.19 -14.56
C PHE A 303 2.05 23.32 -14.38
N THR A 304 1.77 24.50 -14.96
CA THR A 304 2.64 25.68 -14.89
C THR A 304 2.27 26.66 -13.77
N ASP A 305 1.22 26.35 -13.00
CA ASP A 305 0.82 27.18 -11.87
C ASP A 305 1.88 27.11 -10.75
N ASP A 306 2.21 28.25 -10.16
CA ASP A 306 3.26 28.35 -9.11
C ASP A 306 2.93 27.50 -7.85
N ASP A 307 1.65 27.19 -7.63
CA ASP A 307 1.12 26.42 -6.50
C ASP A 307 0.76 24.97 -6.86
N PHE A 308 1.20 24.47 -8.03
CA PHE A 308 0.89 23.11 -8.51
C PHE A 308 1.34 22.02 -7.52
N GLU A 309 2.57 22.11 -7.00
CA GLU A 309 3.11 21.14 -6.05
C GLU A 309 2.33 21.11 -4.74
N ASP A 310 1.95 22.28 -4.21
CA ASP A 310 1.16 22.38 -2.99
C ASP A 310 -0.21 21.71 -3.15
N LYS A 311 -0.92 21.98 -4.26
CA LYS A 311 -2.22 21.36 -4.56
C LYS A 311 -2.11 19.86 -4.81
N LEU A 312 -1.05 19.41 -5.49
CA LEU A 312 -0.80 17.99 -5.70
C LEU A 312 -0.56 17.28 -4.37
N ASN A 313 0.19 17.89 -3.46
CA ASN A 313 0.45 17.35 -2.12
C ASN A 313 -0.79 17.33 -1.21
N GLU A 314 -1.79 18.18 -1.45
CA GLU A 314 -3.09 18.14 -0.75
C GLU A 314 -4.03 17.04 -1.28
N SER A 315 -3.72 16.48 -2.45
CA SER A 315 -4.54 15.46 -3.10
C SER A 315 -4.41 14.12 -2.35
N GLY A 316 -5.53 13.46 -2.06
CA GLY A 316 -5.50 12.06 -1.67
C GLY A 316 -5.00 11.21 -2.83
N PHE A 317 -5.61 11.39 -4.00
CA PHE A 317 -5.03 10.94 -5.25
C PHE A 317 -5.32 11.92 -6.39
N PHE A 318 -4.45 11.93 -7.39
CA PHE A 318 -4.54 12.81 -8.54
C PHE A 318 -5.18 12.07 -9.69
N PHE A 319 -6.30 12.60 -10.19
CA PHE A 319 -7.01 12.02 -11.31
C PHE A 319 -6.68 12.81 -12.59
N MET A 320 -5.76 12.27 -13.39
CA MET A 320 -5.42 12.80 -14.71
C MET A 320 -6.43 12.36 -15.76
N THR A 321 -7.11 13.30 -16.39
CA THR A 321 -7.98 13.01 -17.53
C THR A 321 -7.15 12.74 -18.78
N ASP A 322 -7.77 12.21 -19.83
CA ASP A 322 -7.13 12.06 -21.14
C ASP A 322 -6.72 13.43 -21.71
N MET A 323 -5.96 13.43 -22.80
CA MET A 323 -5.44 14.64 -23.43
C MET A 323 -5.72 14.65 -24.94
N GLU A 324 -6.80 15.31 -25.37
CA GLU A 324 -7.13 15.41 -26.81
C GLU A 324 -6.56 16.66 -27.50
N HIS A 325 -6.42 17.78 -26.77
CA HIS A 325 -6.13 19.10 -27.35
C HIS A 325 -4.78 19.69 -26.94
N GLU A 326 -4.02 19.02 -26.07
CA GLU A 326 -2.69 19.44 -25.65
C GLU A 326 -1.65 18.35 -25.90
N ASP A 327 -0.40 18.77 -26.08
CA ASP A 327 0.72 17.89 -26.41
C ASP A 327 1.60 17.67 -25.16
N PRO A 328 1.67 16.45 -24.60
CA PRO A 328 2.51 16.16 -23.43
C PRO A 328 4.01 16.26 -23.71
N ASP A 329 4.45 16.30 -24.98
CA ASP A 329 5.84 16.59 -25.35
C ASP A 329 6.15 18.10 -25.37
N SER A 330 5.14 18.94 -25.19
CA SER A 330 5.27 20.40 -25.16
C SER A 330 5.65 20.89 -23.76
N ASP A 331 6.84 21.47 -23.63
CA ASP A 331 7.31 22.18 -22.42
C ASP A 331 6.38 23.33 -21.98
N ALA A 332 5.51 23.82 -22.87
CA ALA A 332 4.50 24.82 -22.52
C ALA A 332 3.30 24.24 -21.75
N PHE A 333 3.02 22.95 -21.93
CA PHE A 333 1.93 22.23 -21.28
C PHE A 333 2.45 21.43 -20.09
N LEU A 334 3.45 20.57 -20.29
CA LEU A 334 4.05 19.71 -19.27
C LEU A 334 5.57 19.99 -19.13
N PRO A 335 5.97 21.07 -18.44
CA PRO A 335 7.38 21.42 -18.29
C PRO A 335 8.15 20.39 -17.44
N ASP A 336 9.48 20.31 -17.63
CA ASP A 336 10.37 19.41 -16.87
C ASP A 336 10.20 19.52 -15.34
N SER A 337 9.87 20.72 -14.84
CA SER A 337 9.60 20.95 -13.42
C SER A 337 8.36 20.23 -12.92
N ALA A 338 7.27 20.27 -13.68
CA ALA A 338 6.04 19.57 -13.32
C ALA A 338 6.21 18.05 -13.41
N GLN A 339 6.93 17.56 -14.43
CA GLN A 339 7.29 16.14 -14.53
C GLN A 339 8.09 15.69 -13.30
N SER A 340 9.05 16.50 -12.85
CA SER A 340 9.84 16.21 -11.65
C SER A 340 9.00 16.19 -10.37
N ILE A 341 8.06 17.14 -10.23
CA ILE A 341 7.12 17.21 -9.10
C ILE A 341 6.26 15.95 -9.06
N ILE A 342 5.60 15.60 -10.17
CA ILE A 342 4.72 14.42 -10.25
C ILE A 342 5.51 13.14 -9.98
N LYS A 343 6.67 12.98 -10.61
CA LYS A 343 7.54 11.82 -10.41
C LYS A 343 7.93 11.66 -8.96
N SER A 344 8.33 12.75 -8.30
CA SER A 344 8.71 12.75 -6.89
C SER A 344 7.52 12.42 -6.00
N TRP A 345 6.37 13.03 -6.26
CA TRP A 345 5.14 12.81 -5.50
C TRP A 345 4.70 11.34 -5.57
N VAL A 346 4.66 10.75 -6.76
CA VAL A 346 4.36 9.31 -6.93
C VAL A 346 5.42 8.44 -6.26
N SER A 347 6.72 8.73 -6.43
CA SER A 347 7.76 7.93 -5.77
C SER A 347 7.64 7.90 -4.24
N ASN A 348 7.00 8.91 -3.66
CA ASN A 348 6.74 9.07 -2.23
C ASN A 348 5.35 8.55 -1.79
N GLY A 349 4.67 7.75 -2.60
CA GLY A 349 3.37 7.16 -2.24
C GLY A 349 2.16 7.81 -2.92
N GLY A 350 2.36 8.87 -3.71
CA GLY A 350 1.28 9.50 -4.47
C GLY A 350 0.63 8.53 -5.47
N VAL A 351 -0.69 8.62 -5.59
CA VAL A 351 -1.48 7.77 -6.51
C VAL A 351 -2.00 8.59 -7.68
N ILE A 352 -1.68 8.16 -8.90
CA ILE A 352 -2.28 8.72 -10.11
C ILE A 352 -3.34 7.77 -10.62
N MET A 353 -4.58 8.24 -10.71
CA MET A 353 -5.59 7.59 -11.53
C MET A 353 -5.62 8.31 -12.87
N MET A 354 -5.51 7.59 -13.99
CA MET A 354 -5.45 8.21 -15.31
C MET A 354 -6.42 7.58 -16.27
N THR A 355 -7.03 8.40 -17.13
CA THR A 355 -7.84 7.89 -18.24
C THR A 355 -7.10 7.93 -19.56
N GLY A 356 -7.49 7.05 -20.48
CA GLY A 356 -6.93 7.00 -21.82
C GLY A 356 -7.98 7.17 -22.90
N THR A 357 -7.61 7.85 -23.98
CA THR A 357 -8.39 8.00 -25.21
C THR A 357 -7.57 7.55 -26.41
N TYR A 358 -8.19 7.54 -27.60
CA TYR A 358 -7.50 7.11 -28.80
C TYR A 358 -6.32 8.04 -29.12
N GLY A 359 -5.10 7.56 -28.93
CA GLY A 359 -3.92 8.35 -29.25
C GLY A 359 -2.65 7.80 -28.64
N SER A 360 -1.57 8.57 -28.72
CA SER A 360 -0.32 8.31 -28.02
C SER A 360 -0.10 9.21 -26.82
N ASP A 361 -0.94 10.24 -26.65
CA ASP A 361 -0.63 11.34 -25.74
C ASP A 361 -0.71 10.88 -24.27
N ASP A 362 -1.66 10.01 -23.93
CA ASP A 362 -1.76 9.43 -22.58
C ASP A 362 -0.51 8.63 -22.19
N VAL A 363 0.00 7.84 -23.14
CA VAL A 363 1.22 7.06 -22.99
C VAL A 363 2.47 7.95 -22.99
N SER A 364 2.53 8.98 -23.86
CA SER A 364 3.61 9.95 -23.89
C SER A 364 3.72 10.73 -22.58
N PHE A 365 2.59 11.10 -21.97
CA PHE A 365 2.55 11.76 -20.67
C PHE A 365 3.25 10.93 -19.60
N LEU A 366 2.87 9.65 -19.46
CA LEU A 366 3.51 8.73 -18.51
C LEU A 366 4.98 8.50 -18.85
N ASN A 367 5.30 8.27 -20.12
CA ASN A 367 6.66 8.04 -20.57
C ASN A 367 7.58 9.24 -20.31
N ASN A 368 7.10 10.48 -20.49
CA ASN A 368 7.86 11.70 -20.24
C ASN A 368 8.19 11.85 -18.74
N ILE A 369 7.21 11.64 -17.87
CA ILE A 369 7.39 11.78 -16.41
C ILE A 369 8.34 10.69 -15.86
N PHE A 370 8.05 9.43 -16.18
CA PHE A 370 8.72 8.30 -15.53
C PHE A 370 9.98 7.83 -16.27
N GLY A 371 10.14 8.21 -17.54
CA GLY A 371 11.24 7.73 -18.39
C GLY A 371 10.98 6.32 -18.93
N TRP A 372 9.72 6.01 -19.18
CA TRP A 372 9.22 4.71 -19.60
C TRP A 372 9.06 4.57 -21.11
N ASP A 373 8.69 3.37 -21.55
CA ASP A 373 8.40 3.03 -22.94
C ASP A 373 7.08 2.26 -23.10
N LEU A 374 6.05 2.65 -22.33
CA LEU A 374 4.69 2.18 -22.54
C LEU A 374 4.28 2.41 -24.00
N THR A 375 3.39 1.55 -24.50
CA THR A 375 2.91 1.60 -25.89
C THR A 375 1.40 1.73 -25.95
N SER A 376 0.89 2.56 -26.85
CA SER A 376 -0.54 2.62 -27.13
C SER A 376 -0.99 1.39 -27.90
N GLN A 377 -2.08 0.78 -27.46
CA GLN A 377 -2.66 -0.45 -27.96
C GLN A 377 -4.14 -0.28 -28.21
N TYR A 378 -4.71 -1.13 -29.04
CA TYR A 378 -6.15 -1.10 -29.29
C TYR A 378 -6.76 -2.48 -29.15
N GLY A 379 -7.98 -2.52 -28.65
CA GLY A 379 -8.75 -3.75 -28.50
C GLY A 379 -10.23 -3.55 -28.76
N SER A 380 -10.97 -4.63 -28.50
CA SER A 380 -12.43 -4.65 -28.61
C SER A 380 -13.10 -5.29 -27.40
N SER A 381 -12.38 -6.17 -26.69
CA SER A 381 -12.73 -6.68 -25.37
C SER A 381 -11.47 -7.16 -24.66
N TRP A 382 -11.47 -7.05 -23.34
CA TRP A 382 -10.39 -7.43 -22.45
C TRP A 382 -10.96 -8.25 -21.29
N SER A 383 -10.44 -9.45 -21.09
CA SER A 383 -10.86 -10.32 -19.99
C SER A 383 -10.27 -9.83 -18.66
N LEU A 384 -11.00 -10.04 -17.57
CA LEU A 384 -10.46 -9.89 -16.22
C LEU A 384 -9.35 -10.94 -16.03
N ASN A 385 -8.20 -10.50 -15.55
CA ASN A 385 -7.20 -11.38 -14.98
C ASN A 385 -7.54 -11.58 -13.50
N GLU A 386 -8.13 -12.73 -13.15
CA GLU A 386 -8.62 -13.00 -11.80
C GLU A 386 -7.50 -13.06 -10.76
N ASP A 387 -6.32 -13.55 -11.15
CA ASP A 387 -5.15 -13.64 -10.28
C ASP A 387 -4.61 -12.24 -9.96
N ASN A 388 -4.40 -11.42 -11.00
CA ASN A 388 -3.95 -10.04 -10.83
C ASN A 388 -4.96 -9.14 -10.11
N ALA A 389 -6.26 -9.47 -10.19
CA ALA A 389 -7.30 -8.72 -9.51
C ALA A 389 -7.51 -9.16 -8.05
N SER A 390 -7.03 -10.34 -7.67
CA SER A 390 -7.20 -10.88 -6.32
C SER A 390 -6.60 -9.96 -5.26
N GLY A 391 -7.30 -9.75 -4.15
CA GLY A 391 -6.87 -8.84 -3.08
C GLY A 391 -7.03 -7.34 -3.40
N THR A 392 -7.37 -6.98 -4.63
CA THR A 392 -7.69 -5.60 -5.02
C THR A 392 -9.21 -5.38 -5.05
N PRO A 393 -9.70 -4.13 -5.03
CA PRO A 393 -11.11 -3.84 -5.29
C PRO A 393 -11.62 -4.31 -6.65
N PHE A 394 -10.76 -4.69 -7.61
CA PHE A 394 -11.19 -5.27 -8.88
C PHE A 394 -11.58 -6.76 -8.78
N GLU A 395 -11.30 -7.43 -7.67
CA GLU A 395 -11.67 -8.83 -7.45
C GLU A 395 -13.18 -9.04 -7.62
N GLY A 396 -13.55 -10.09 -8.37
CA GLY A 396 -14.94 -10.41 -8.66
C GLY A 396 -15.65 -9.37 -9.54
N GLY A 397 -14.90 -8.52 -10.24
CA GLY A 397 -15.42 -7.59 -11.24
C GLY A 397 -16.02 -8.29 -12.46
N PRO A 398 -16.54 -7.52 -13.44
CA PRO A 398 -17.01 -8.06 -14.72
C PRO A 398 -15.98 -9.00 -15.34
N THR A 399 -16.40 -10.15 -15.89
CA THR A 399 -15.48 -11.14 -16.47
C THR A 399 -14.75 -10.64 -17.72
N SER A 400 -15.27 -9.59 -18.35
CA SER A 400 -14.63 -8.91 -19.47
C SER A 400 -15.19 -7.51 -19.64
N LEU A 401 -14.34 -6.56 -19.97
CA LEU A 401 -14.75 -5.25 -20.44
C LEU A 401 -14.82 -5.28 -21.97
N ASN A 402 -15.94 -4.85 -22.52
CA ASN A 402 -16.04 -4.57 -23.95
C ASN A 402 -15.59 -3.13 -24.19
N ARG A 403 -15.25 -2.79 -25.44
CA ARG A 403 -14.92 -1.42 -25.84
C ARG A 403 -16.17 -0.56 -26.10
N PRO A 404 -16.59 0.31 -25.17
CA PRO A 404 -17.42 1.47 -25.49
C PRO A 404 -16.60 2.58 -26.15
N SER A 405 -17.05 3.18 -27.25
CA SER A 405 -16.39 4.38 -27.82
C SER A 405 -14.88 4.21 -28.11
N ALA A 406 -14.10 5.26 -27.92
CA ALA A 406 -12.67 5.38 -28.15
C ALA A 406 -11.80 4.74 -27.05
N THR A 407 -12.31 3.74 -26.30
CA THR A 407 -11.51 3.06 -25.24
C THR A 407 -10.15 2.65 -25.77
N ASP A 408 -9.12 3.03 -25.02
CA ASP A 408 -7.74 2.71 -25.30
C ASP A 408 -7.23 1.56 -24.41
N SER A 409 -6.04 1.11 -24.72
CA SER A 409 -5.31 0.14 -23.92
C SER A 409 -3.83 0.43 -24.04
N ILE A 410 -3.05 0.00 -23.05
CA ILE A 410 -1.61 0.18 -23.04
C ILE A 410 -0.92 -1.17 -23.02
N GLY A 411 0.23 -1.24 -23.67
CA GLY A 411 1.16 -2.36 -23.56
C GLY A 411 2.35 -1.94 -22.72
N ARG A 412 2.80 -2.82 -21.82
CA ARG A 412 3.79 -2.53 -20.78
C ARG A 412 5.16 -2.06 -21.31
N GLY A 413 5.52 -2.40 -22.54
CA GLY A 413 6.88 -2.17 -23.03
C GLY A 413 7.91 -2.88 -22.15
N THR A 414 8.85 -2.13 -21.58
CA THR A 414 9.83 -2.61 -20.59
C THR A 414 9.55 -2.12 -19.16
N VAL A 415 8.36 -1.57 -18.92
CA VAL A 415 8.00 -1.00 -17.62
C VAL A 415 7.80 -2.09 -16.57
N GLU A 416 8.63 -2.04 -15.54
CA GLU A 416 8.52 -2.85 -14.32
C GLU A 416 7.32 -2.38 -13.45
N GLY A 417 6.80 -3.27 -12.60
CA GLY A 417 5.65 -2.97 -11.74
C GLY A 417 4.30 -2.87 -12.48
N PHE A 418 4.26 -3.16 -13.78
CA PHE A 418 3.03 -3.18 -14.58
C PHE A 418 2.23 -4.45 -14.34
N THR A 419 0.96 -4.30 -13.96
CA THR A 419 0.03 -5.40 -13.74
C THR A 419 -1.25 -5.17 -14.56
N ALA A 420 -1.52 -6.05 -15.53
CA ALA A 420 -2.76 -6.01 -16.30
C ALA A 420 -3.94 -6.57 -15.49
N ILE A 421 -4.89 -5.72 -15.10
CA ILE A 421 -6.15 -6.15 -14.44
C ILE A 421 -7.17 -6.61 -15.47
N TYR A 422 -7.31 -5.84 -16.56
CA TYR A 422 -8.17 -6.19 -17.68
C TYR A 422 -7.37 -6.20 -18.98
N GLY A 423 -7.12 -7.39 -19.50
CA GLY A 423 -6.34 -7.62 -20.71
C GLY A 423 -5.09 -8.45 -20.46
N THR A 424 -4.03 -8.14 -21.19
CA THR A 424 -2.70 -8.76 -21.06
C THR A 424 -1.66 -7.67 -20.91
N ASP A 425 -0.45 -8.02 -20.49
CA ASP A 425 0.67 -7.07 -20.40
C ASP A 425 0.95 -6.32 -21.70
N ASP A 426 0.78 -6.96 -22.85
CA ASP A 426 0.95 -6.32 -24.15
C ASP A 426 -0.24 -5.45 -24.57
N ASN A 427 -1.38 -5.52 -23.87
CA ASN A 427 -2.65 -4.88 -24.24
C ASN A 427 -3.66 -4.92 -23.08
N ALA A 428 -3.52 -3.99 -22.14
CA ALA A 428 -4.39 -3.85 -20.97
C ALA A 428 -5.22 -2.57 -21.06
N THR A 429 -6.52 -2.68 -20.84
CA THR A 429 -7.42 -1.51 -20.76
C THR A 429 -7.59 -1.02 -19.33
N VAL A 430 -7.31 -1.88 -18.34
CA VAL A 430 -7.09 -1.48 -16.94
C VAL A 430 -5.78 -2.09 -16.50
N ALA A 431 -4.87 -1.25 -16.04
CA ALA A 431 -3.58 -1.68 -15.53
C ALA A 431 -3.19 -0.85 -14.31
N THR A 432 -2.42 -1.45 -13.41
CA THR A 432 -1.77 -0.76 -12.31
C THR A 432 -0.27 -0.79 -12.57
N ILE A 433 0.44 0.29 -12.25
CA ILE A 433 1.88 0.41 -12.45
C ILE A 433 2.48 0.96 -11.17
N GLU A 434 3.33 0.19 -10.52
CA GLU A 434 4.03 0.64 -9.31
C GLU A 434 5.24 1.50 -9.68
N TYR A 435 5.46 2.57 -8.91
CA TYR A 435 6.63 3.44 -9.07
C TYR A 435 7.08 4.02 -7.74
N GLY A 436 8.22 3.54 -7.22
CA GLY A 436 8.64 3.85 -5.86
C GLY A 436 7.63 3.31 -4.86
N ALA A 437 7.16 4.13 -3.94
CA ALA A 437 6.09 3.76 -3.00
C ALA A 437 4.67 4.02 -3.53
N GLY A 438 4.51 4.65 -4.70
CA GLY A 438 3.21 5.03 -5.25
C GLY A 438 2.73 4.13 -6.39
N THR A 439 1.56 4.46 -6.92
CA THR A 439 0.88 3.65 -7.93
C THR A 439 0.20 4.52 -8.99
N ILE A 440 0.29 4.10 -10.24
CA ILE A 440 -0.47 4.64 -11.36
C ILE A 440 -1.55 3.61 -11.71
N ILE A 441 -2.81 4.03 -11.80
CA ILE A 441 -3.94 3.22 -12.24
C ILE A 441 -4.42 3.78 -13.57
N PHE A 442 -4.12 3.06 -14.65
CA PHE A 442 -4.58 3.40 -15.98
C PHE A 442 -5.95 2.79 -16.25
N LEU A 443 -6.90 3.63 -16.67
CA LEU A 443 -8.22 3.27 -17.14
C LEU A 443 -8.41 3.75 -18.58
N GLY A 444 -8.39 2.86 -19.55
CA GLY A 444 -8.51 3.25 -20.96
C GLY A 444 -9.87 3.80 -21.38
N TYR A 445 -10.75 4.22 -20.46
CA TYR A 445 -12.11 4.63 -20.76
C TYR A 445 -12.23 6.10 -21.17
N ASP A 446 -12.88 6.31 -22.32
CA ASP A 446 -13.28 7.62 -22.83
C ASP A 446 -14.66 8.01 -22.28
N PHE A 447 -14.73 9.18 -21.63
CA PHE A 447 -15.90 9.68 -20.92
C PHE A 447 -16.86 10.50 -21.78
N TYR A 448 -16.59 10.66 -23.08
CA TYR A 448 -17.34 11.53 -23.99
C TYR A 448 -18.86 11.30 -23.94
N ASP A 449 -19.29 10.02 -23.91
CA ASP A 449 -20.71 9.61 -23.88
C ASP A 449 -21.05 8.89 -22.57
N SER A 450 -20.62 9.45 -21.42
CA SER A 450 -20.93 8.89 -20.08
C SER A 450 -21.30 9.94 -19.06
N GLY A 451 -21.77 9.54 -17.88
CA GLY A 451 -22.07 10.48 -16.80
C GLY A 451 -23.40 10.24 -16.10
N VAL A 452 -23.56 10.88 -14.95
CA VAL A 452 -24.75 10.77 -14.09
C VAL A 452 -25.41 12.13 -13.97
N SER A 453 -26.62 12.28 -14.51
CA SER A 453 -27.37 13.54 -14.38
C SER A 453 -27.94 13.74 -12.99
N GLY A 454 -28.03 14.98 -12.53
CA GLY A 454 -28.74 15.36 -11.31
C GLY A 454 -27.96 15.05 -10.03
N THR A 455 -26.63 15.00 -10.13
CA THR A 455 -25.72 14.82 -9.00
C THR A 455 -25.61 16.08 -8.14
N GLY A 456 -25.97 17.23 -8.71
CA GLY A 456 -25.84 18.53 -8.08
C GLY A 456 -24.42 19.09 -8.11
N PHE A 457 -23.49 18.46 -8.84
CA PHE A 457 -22.14 18.98 -9.03
C PHE A 457 -22.17 20.32 -9.78
N THR A 458 -21.47 21.32 -9.27
CA THR A 458 -21.30 22.60 -9.95
C THR A 458 -19.94 23.17 -9.60
N ASP A 459 -19.20 23.64 -10.59
CA ASP A 459 -17.96 24.38 -10.39
C ASP A 459 -18.00 25.74 -11.09
N THR A 460 -17.07 26.62 -10.72
CA THR A 460 -16.84 27.90 -11.40
C THR A 460 -15.87 27.80 -12.57
N ALA A 461 -15.03 26.76 -12.62
CA ALA A 461 -14.19 26.46 -13.78
C ALA A 461 -15.06 26.16 -15.00
N THR A 462 -14.63 26.63 -16.16
CA THR A 462 -15.51 26.65 -17.34
C THR A 462 -15.93 25.23 -17.74
N GLN A 463 -15.01 24.25 -17.67
CA GLN A 463 -15.26 22.86 -18.09
C GLN A 463 -16.30 22.09 -17.25
N TYR A 464 -16.80 22.66 -16.16
CA TYR A 464 -17.69 21.99 -15.20
C TYR A 464 -19.01 22.74 -14.99
N GLY A 465 -19.25 23.84 -15.71
CA GLY A 465 -20.34 24.80 -15.55
C GLY A 465 -21.54 24.38 -14.68
N ASN A 466 -22.64 23.95 -15.30
CA ASN A 466 -23.79 23.38 -14.58
C ASN A 466 -23.68 21.85 -14.57
N ASP A 467 -24.32 21.21 -13.59
CA ASP A 467 -24.51 19.75 -13.53
C ASP A 467 -25.01 19.18 -14.87
N VAL A 468 -24.59 17.96 -15.18
CA VAL A 468 -24.93 17.25 -16.42
C VAL A 468 -26.45 17.16 -16.56
N GLU A 469 -27.04 17.86 -17.53
CA GLU A 469 -28.51 17.98 -17.66
C GLU A 469 -29.17 16.66 -18.12
N THR A 470 -28.47 15.84 -18.90
CA THR A 470 -28.93 14.53 -19.39
C THR A 470 -27.82 13.51 -19.23
N GLY A 471 -28.00 12.46 -18.41
CA GLY A 471 -26.95 11.49 -18.13
C GLY A 471 -26.54 10.77 -19.42
N SER A 472 -25.31 11.04 -19.86
CA SER A 472 -24.83 10.74 -21.21
C SER A 472 -24.77 9.23 -21.47
N ASN A 473 -24.40 8.42 -20.47
CA ASN A 473 -24.69 6.99 -20.34
C ASN A 473 -24.10 6.51 -19.00
N ASN A 474 -24.89 5.87 -18.14
CA ASN A 474 -24.39 5.34 -16.85
C ASN A 474 -24.58 3.84 -16.68
N SER A 475 -24.99 3.13 -17.74
CA SER A 475 -25.43 1.73 -17.63
C SER A 475 -24.36 0.69 -17.94
N ASN A 476 -23.17 1.13 -18.34
CA ASN A 476 -22.07 0.24 -18.69
C ASN A 476 -21.21 -0.12 -17.47
N ASP A 477 -20.45 -1.20 -17.62
CA ASP A 477 -19.60 -1.74 -16.56
C ASP A 477 -18.48 -0.76 -16.15
N TRP A 478 -18.04 0.13 -17.03
CA TRP A 478 -17.04 1.16 -16.68
C TRP A 478 -17.55 2.11 -15.61
N VAL A 479 -18.77 2.63 -15.79
CA VAL A 479 -19.40 3.55 -14.84
C VAL A 479 -19.90 2.83 -13.59
N GLN A 480 -20.49 1.64 -13.73
CA GLN A 480 -21.14 0.94 -12.61
C GLN A 480 -20.18 0.10 -11.75
N GLU A 481 -19.07 -0.36 -12.31
CA GLU A 481 -18.17 -1.29 -11.62
C GLU A 481 -16.72 -0.77 -11.60
N ILE A 482 -16.15 -0.42 -12.75
CA ILE A 482 -14.71 -0.15 -12.83
C ILE A 482 -14.32 1.15 -12.13
N ILE A 483 -15.03 2.25 -12.36
CA ILE A 483 -14.71 3.53 -11.70
C ILE A 483 -14.88 3.43 -10.19
N PRO A 484 -16.01 2.95 -9.63
CA PRO A 484 -16.13 2.80 -8.18
C PRO A 484 -15.02 1.97 -7.56
N ARG A 485 -14.61 0.87 -8.21
CA ARG A 485 -13.51 0.01 -7.77
C ARG A 485 -12.15 0.71 -7.86
N ALA A 486 -11.91 1.47 -8.92
CA ALA A 486 -10.68 2.22 -9.08
C ALA A 486 -10.59 3.42 -8.11
N LEU A 487 -11.70 4.08 -7.80
CA LEU A 487 -11.78 5.11 -6.77
C LEU A 487 -11.51 4.51 -5.37
N ASP A 488 -12.14 3.38 -5.05
CA ASP A 488 -11.88 2.64 -3.82
C ASP A 488 -10.42 2.21 -3.74
N TYR A 489 -9.84 1.70 -4.83
CA TYR A 489 -8.45 1.27 -4.84
C TYR A 489 -7.48 2.45 -4.71
N SER A 490 -7.72 3.54 -5.43
CA SER A 490 -6.90 4.75 -5.33
C SER A 490 -6.96 5.32 -3.91
N ALA A 491 -8.15 5.36 -3.31
CA ALA A 491 -8.34 5.85 -1.95
C ALA A 491 -7.66 4.96 -0.92
N ARG A 492 -7.74 3.65 -1.09
CA ARG A 492 -7.04 2.65 -0.29
C ARG A 492 -5.51 2.78 -0.35
N LEU A 493 -4.98 3.01 -1.55
CA LEU A 493 -3.54 3.22 -1.76
C LEU A 493 -3.07 4.57 -1.22
N SER A 494 -3.97 5.55 -1.08
CA SER A 494 -3.68 6.89 -0.54
C SER A 494 -4.07 7.08 0.93
N SER A 495 -4.77 6.13 1.56
CA SER A 495 -5.36 6.28 2.90
C SER A 495 -4.41 6.00 4.06
N SER A 496 -3.11 6.24 3.86
CA SER A 496 -2.14 6.24 4.96
C SER A 496 -2.20 7.51 5.81
N SER A 497 -2.82 8.61 5.36
CA SER A 497 -2.83 9.88 6.10
C SER A 497 -4.14 10.16 6.84
N TYR A 498 -4.03 10.46 8.14
CA TYR A 498 -5.15 10.69 9.06
C TYR A 498 -5.01 12.03 9.80
N GLU A 499 -6.13 12.73 10.00
CA GLU A 499 -6.15 14.06 10.61
C GLU A 499 -6.81 14.09 12.00
N LEU A 500 -6.15 14.75 12.96
CA LEU A 500 -6.61 14.92 14.33
C LEU A 500 -6.46 16.38 14.78
N LEU A 501 -7.35 16.85 15.66
CA LEU A 501 -7.32 18.21 16.20
C LEU A 501 -7.08 18.18 17.71
N SER A 502 -6.03 18.84 18.19
CA SER A 502 -5.66 18.90 19.61
C SER A 502 -6.50 19.94 20.40
N ASP A 503 -7.83 19.85 20.35
CA ASP A 503 -8.76 20.79 21.03
C ASP A 503 -8.98 20.50 22.53
N GLY A 504 -8.16 19.62 23.11
CA GLY A 504 -8.28 19.16 24.50
C GLY A 504 -9.22 17.96 24.69
N SER A 505 -9.75 17.38 23.61
CA SER A 505 -10.42 16.07 23.61
C SER A 505 -9.41 14.91 23.52
N SER A 506 -9.87 13.69 23.80
CA SER A 506 -9.03 12.49 23.65
C SER A 506 -8.77 12.24 22.18
N LEU A 507 -7.50 12.08 21.80
CA LEU A 507 -7.11 11.76 20.44
C LEU A 507 -7.08 10.24 20.29
N THR A 508 -8.02 9.71 19.53
CA THR A 508 -8.14 8.27 19.25
C THR A 508 -8.50 8.07 17.79
N LEU A 509 -7.82 7.13 17.15
CA LEU A 509 -8.08 6.69 15.80
C LEU A 509 -7.98 5.18 15.76
N ASP A 510 -8.95 4.54 15.11
CA ASP A 510 -9.01 3.10 14.90
C ASP A 510 -9.12 2.87 13.40
N SER A 511 -8.27 2.03 12.85
CA SER A 511 -8.34 1.63 11.44
C SER A 511 -7.73 0.23 11.25
N ASP A 512 -7.65 -0.21 10.01
CA ASP A 512 -7.16 -1.53 9.64
C ASP A 512 -6.31 -1.46 8.36
N PHE A 513 -5.49 -2.48 8.16
CA PHE A 513 -4.88 -2.82 6.87
C PHE A 513 -5.00 -4.34 6.67
N ILE A 514 -4.76 -4.82 5.46
CA ILE A 514 -4.74 -6.24 5.11
C ILE A 514 -3.28 -6.67 4.94
N VAL A 515 -2.97 -7.87 5.44
CA VAL A 515 -1.68 -8.52 5.24
C VAL A 515 -1.93 -9.82 4.53
N THR A 516 -1.18 -10.08 3.46
CA THR A 516 -1.25 -11.30 2.67
C THR A 516 0.12 -11.97 2.65
N ASP A 517 0.14 -13.27 2.84
CA ASP A 517 1.30 -14.14 2.67
C ASP A 517 0.86 -15.35 1.85
N SER A 518 1.47 -15.54 0.69
CA SER A 518 1.14 -16.64 -0.21
C SER A 518 1.65 -17.99 0.30
N ASP A 519 2.63 -17.99 1.22
CA ASP A 519 3.07 -19.20 1.90
C ASP A 519 2.23 -19.42 3.16
N THR A 520 1.60 -20.59 3.24
CA THR A 520 0.82 -20.97 4.42
C THR A 520 1.60 -21.92 5.32
N SER A 521 2.87 -22.19 5.02
CA SER A 521 3.73 -23.09 5.78
C SER A 521 4.35 -22.42 7.02
N ASP A 522 4.25 -21.11 7.10
CA ASP A 522 5.03 -20.25 7.98
C ASP A 522 4.11 -19.23 8.72
N SER A 523 4.64 -18.18 9.36
CA SER A 523 3.81 -17.19 10.07
C SER A 523 4.36 -15.78 9.97
N VAL A 524 3.46 -14.79 9.86
CA VAL A 524 3.83 -13.36 9.78
C VAL A 524 3.63 -12.64 11.10
N THR A 525 4.67 -11.96 11.55
CA THR A 525 4.64 -11.05 12.71
C THR A 525 4.70 -9.60 12.27
N LEU A 526 3.97 -8.72 12.97
CA LEU A 526 3.99 -7.28 12.71
C LEU A 526 4.49 -6.47 13.87
N SER A 527 5.18 -5.38 13.54
CA SER A 527 5.67 -4.40 14.51
C SER A 527 5.62 -2.98 13.96
N VAL A 528 5.62 -1.99 14.86
CA VAL A 528 5.99 -0.62 14.51
C VAL A 528 7.52 -0.56 14.54
N SER A 529 8.16 -0.41 13.38
CA SER A 529 9.62 -0.44 13.27
C SER A 529 10.24 0.93 13.56
N SER A 530 9.55 2.01 13.21
CA SER A 530 9.99 3.37 13.51
C SER A 530 8.85 4.38 13.47
N VAL A 531 9.11 5.56 14.03
CA VAL A 531 8.26 6.75 13.86
C VAL A 531 9.14 7.95 13.55
N THR A 532 8.73 8.75 12.57
CA THR A 532 9.29 10.09 12.33
C THR A 532 8.27 11.16 12.70
N ALA A 533 8.75 12.33 13.11
CA ALA A 533 7.90 13.43 13.54
C ALA A 533 8.35 14.73 12.88
N VAL A 534 7.45 15.39 12.16
CA VAL A 534 7.72 16.63 11.43
C VAL A 534 6.76 17.71 11.91
N GLN A 535 7.31 18.76 12.51
CA GLN A 535 6.53 19.92 12.92
C GLN A 535 6.46 20.95 11.79
N LYS A 536 5.26 21.44 11.48
CA LYS A 536 5.02 22.48 10.48
C LYS A 536 4.36 23.69 11.14
N THR A 537 4.81 24.88 10.79
CA THR A 537 4.15 26.15 11.15
C THR A 537 3.80 26.87 9.86
N GLU A 538 2.56 27.34 9.75
CA GLU A 538 2.10 28.06 8.56
C GLU A 538 3.06 29.20 8.18
N GLY A 539 3.54 29.19 6.92
CA GLY A 539 4.48 30.18 6.40
C GLY A 539 5.95 29.99 6.80
N SER A 540 6.32 28.86 7.40
CA SER A 540 7.70 28.47 7.72
C SER A 540 8.06 27.11 7.13
N ASP A 541 9.35 26.83 6.98
CA ASP A 541 9.84 25.51 6.59
C ASP A 541 9.50 24.48 7.68
N ALA A 542 9.18 23.25 7.26
CA ALA A 542 8.96 22.13 8.17
C ALA A 542 10.25 21.73 8.90
N VAL A 543 10.11 21.30 10.16
CA VAL A 543 11.22 20.90 11.02
C VAL A 543 11.02 19.45 11.44
N THR A 544 11.90 18.56 10.97
CA THR A 544 11.96 17.17 11.44
C THR A 544 12.57 17.14 12.84
N LEU A 545 11.86 16.51 13.79
CA LEU A 545 12.35 16.27 15.14
C LEU A 545 13.45 15.19 15.12
N SER A 546 14.30 15.18 16.14
CA SER A 546 15.31 14.12 16.26
C SER A 546 14.68 12.77 16.60
N ASP A 547 15.33 11.66 16.24
CA ASP A 547 14.85 10.31 16.57
C ASP A 547 14.59 10.15 18.09
N ASP A 548 15.43 10.73 18.94
CA ASP A 548 15.26 10.74 20.40
C ASP A 548 13.97 11.45 20.86
N GLU A 549 13.51 12.45 20.11
CA GLU A 549 12.24 13.14 20.34
C GLU A 549 11.07 12.36 19.76
N ALA A 550 11.24 11.75 18.58
CA ALA A 550 10.21 10.98 17.89
C ALA A 550 9.82 9.69 18.62
N VAL A 551 10.77 9.01 19.27
CA VAL A 551 10.53 7.79 20.06
C VAL A 551 9.48 7.98 21.17
N ALA A 552 9.23 9.21 21.62
CA ALA A 552 8.14 9.49 22.57
C ALA A 552 6.73 9.21 21.99
N TYR A 553 6.59 9.15 20.67
CA TYR A 553 5.34 8.91 19.97
C TYR A 553 5.14 7.46 19.54
N GLU A 554 6.20 6.65 19.49
CA GLU A 554 6.17 5.26 18.99
C GLU A 554 5.06 4.42 19.66
N GLY A 555 4.93 4.52 20.98
CA GLY A 555 3.92 3.79 21.75
C GLY A 555 2.50 4.35 21.68
N MET A 556 2.25 5.40 20.89
CA MET A 556 0.90 5.92 20.66
C MET A 556 0.16 5.14 19.58
N LEU A 557 0.86 4.45 18.67
CA LEU A 557 0.27 3.53 17.70
C LEU A 557 0.51 2.07 18.15
N VAL A 558 -0.56 1.28 18.16
CA VAL A 558 -0.53 -0.12 18.59
C VAL A 558 -1.21 -0.98 17.53
N ILE A 559 -0.51 -2.04 17.12
CA ILE A 559 -1.06 -3.09 16.24
C ILE A 559 -1.82 -4.08 17.13
N ALA A 560 -3.12 -4.26 16.90
CA ALA A 560 -3.97 -5.06 17.78
C ALA A 560 -3.75 -6.58 17.62
N ASN A 561 -3.32 -7.02 16.44
CA ASN A 561 -2.96 -8.40 16.16
C ASN A 561 -1.55 -8.52 15.57
N GLU A 562 -0.53 -8.54 16.43
CA GLU A 562 0.89 -8.65 16.06
C GLU A 562 1.26 -10.00 15.39
N ASN A 563 0.40 -11.02 15.47
CA ASN A 563 0.56 -12.27 14.70
C ASN A 563 -0.58 -12.35 13.70
N ALA A 564 -0.41 -11.68 12.56
CA ALA A 564 -1.48 -11.52 11.58
C ALA A 564 -1.86 -12.84 10.92
N LEU A 565 -0.87 -13.61 10.48
CA LEU A 565 -1.07 -14.83 9.71
C LEU A 565 -0.49 -16.03 10.46
N ASP A 566 -1.27 -17.11 10.50
CA ASP A 566 -0.84 -18.44 10.94
C ASP A 566 -0.85 -19.41 9.77
N SER A 567 -0.28 -20.59 9.96
CA SER A 567 -0.10 -21.62 8.93
C SER A 567 -1.40 -22.27 8.41
N GLU A 568 -2.54 -21.57 8.50
CA GLU A 568 -3.85 -21.96 7.97
C GLU A 568 -4.51 -20.86 7.10
N THR A 569 -4.01 -19.61 7.11
CA THR A 569 -4.59 -18.49 6.35
C THR A 569 -3.54 -17.66 5.62
N SER A 570 -3.73 -17.41 4.32
CA SER A 570 -2.84 -16.60 3.48
C SER A 570 -3.16 -15.11 3.45
N THR A 571 -4.27 -14.67 4.06
CA THR A 571 -4.65 -13.26 4.10
C THR A 571 -5.49 -12.96 5.33
N THR A 572 -5.30 -11.78 5.92
CA THR A 572 -6.02 -11.33 7.11
C THR A 572 -6.17 -9.81 7.15
N THR A 573 -7.13 -9.35 7.93
CA THR A 573 -7.25 -7.94 8.32
C THR A 573 -6.57 -7.72 9.68
N VAL A 574 -5.71 -6.72 9.76
CA VAL A 574 -4.97 -6.31 10.95
C VAL A 574 -5.48 -4.95 11.40
N ASP A 575 -6.11 -4.92 12.57
CA ASP A 575 -6.54 -3.68 13.20
C ASP A 575 -5.36 -2.98 13.88
N TRP A 576 -5.35 -1.65 13.85
CA TRP A 576 -4.44 -0.82 14.62
C TRP A 576 -5.19 0.34 15.29
N ASN A 577 -4.64 0.82 16.40
CA ASN A 577 -5.16 1.94 17.17
C ASN A 577 -4.06 2.97 17.39
N PHE A 578 -4.37 4.23 17.11
CA PHE A 578 -3.62 5.36 17.64
C PHE A 578 -4.37 5.97 18.83
N SER A 579 -3.66 6.19 19.94
CA SER A 579 -4.21 6.88 21.11
C SER A 579 -3.18 7.75 21.80
N ALA A 580 -3.58 8.99 22.06
CA ALA A 580 -2.80 9.92 22.87
C ALA A 580 -3.65 10.58 23.96
N ASP A 581 -3.00 10.93 25.07
CA ASP A 581 -3.63 11.72 26.12
C ASP A 581 -4.15 13.05 25.56
N ALA A 582 -5.29 13.53 26.06
CA ALA A 582 -5.94 14.75 25.60
C ALA A 582 -5.10 16.05 25.70
N LYS A 583 -3.91 15.98 26.32
CA LYS A 583 -2.96 17.09 26.46
C LYS A 583 -1.59 16.78 25.86
N ALA A 584 -1.43 15.66 25.17
CA ALA A 584 -0.14 15.26 24.60
C ALA A 584 0.39 16.30 23.59
N PHE A 585 -0.52 17.00 22.91
CA PHE A 585 -0.19 17.96 21.84
C PHE A 585 -0.75 19.37 22.09
N SER A 586 -1.19 19.68 23.32
CA SER A 586 -1.81 20.98 23.62
C SER A 586 -0.86 22.17 23.52
N ALA A 587 0.43 21.94 23.27
CA ALA A 587 1.42 23.00 23.06
C ALA A 587 1.47 23.50 21.61
N LEU A 588 0.82 22.79 20.67
CA LEU A 588 0.73 23.18 19.26
C LEU A 588 -0.30 24.31 19.11
N ALA A 589 0.17 25.47 18.64
CA ALA A 589 -0.69 26.62 18.38
C ALA A 589 -1.61 26.37 17.16
N GLY A 590 -2.66 27.17 17.00
CA GLY A 590 -3.67 26.98 15.95
C GLY A 590 -3.18 27.05 14.50
N ASN A 591 -1.94 27.51 14.26
CA ASN A 591 -1.28 27.55 12.96
C ASN A 591 -0.10 26.55 12.84
N GLU A 592 0.00 25.63 13.80
CA GLU A 592 1.02 24.59 13.87
C GLU A 592 0.39 23.21 13.67
N SER A 593 1.14 22.30 13.07
CA SER A 593 0.80 20.89 13.01
C SER A 593 2.02 20.01 13.28
N LEU A 594 1.76 18.78 13.71
CA LEU A 594 2.77 17.74 13.85
C LEU A 594 2.33 16.53 13.02
N VAL A 595 3.15 16.15 12.05
CA VAL A 595 2.97 14.96 11.21
C VAL A 595 3.79 13.82 11.81
N LEU A 596 3.13 12.71 12.15
CA LEU A 596 3.74 11.49 12.67
C LEU A 596 3.66 10.41 11.61
N THR A 597 4.79 9.93 11.10
CA THR A 597 4.84 8.85 10.11
C THR A 597 5.38 7.60 10.79
N TYR A 598 4.52 6.61 11.00
CA TYR A 598 4.84 5.31 11.56
C TYR A 598 5.16 4.33 10.44
N VAL A 599 6.31 3.68 10.52
CA VAL A 599 6.64 2.57 9.63
C VAL A 599 6.22 1.28 10.32
N ILE A 600 5.35 0.53 9.65
CA ILE A 600 4.90 -0.79 10.07
C ILE A 600 5.69 -1.82 9.28
N GLU A 601 6.28 -2.79 9.97
CA GLU A 601 7.04 -3.88 9.37
C GLU A 601 6.30 -5.19 9.60
N ALA A 602 6.17 -5.98 8.55
CA ALA A 602 5.75 -7.38 8.60
C ALA A 602 6.99 -8.25 8.31
N GLU A 603 7.29 -9.19 9.19
CA GLU A 603 8.39 -10.14 9.08
C GLU A 603 7.81 -11.55 9.12
N ASP A 604 8.06 -12.35 8.08
CA ASP A 604 7.72 -13.76 8.04
C ASP A 604 8.64 -14.59 8.97
N SER A 605 8.36 -15.86 9.16
CA SER A 605 9.15 -16.69 10.08
C SER A 605 10.49 -17.16 9.50
N ASN A 606 10.72 -16.88 8.21
CA ASN A 606 11.92 -17.14 7.44
C ASN A 606 12.85 -15.91 7.32
N GLY A 607 12.41 -14.74 7.79
CA GLY A 607 13.13 -13.48 7.83
C GLY A 607 12.89 -12.55 6.63
N ALA A 608 11.94 -12.85 5.74
CA ALA A 608 11.52 -11.92 4.70
C ALA A 608 10.64 -10.82 5.29
N THR A 609 10.84 -9.59 4.83
CA THR A 609 10.16 -8.41 5.40
C THR A 609 9.48 -7.57 4.34
N ALA A 610 8.36 -6.96 4.71
CA ALA A 610 7.76 -5.85 3.99
C ALA A 610 7.40 -4.70 4.95
N THR A 611 7.24 -3.50 4.40
CA THR A 611 6.91 -2.32 5.18
C THR A 611 5.77 -1.51 4.56
N THR A 612 4.98 -0.86 5.40
CA THR A 612 4.01 0.19 5.00
C THR A 612 4.09 1.36 5.95
N GLU A 613 3.54 2.52 5.57
CA GLU A 613 3.54 3.72 6.40
C GLU A 613 2.11 4.13 6.79
N ILE A 614 1.97 4.59 8.04
CA ILE A 614 0.78 5.25 8.56
C ILE A 614 1.18 6.66 8.97
N GLU A 615 0.63 7.66 8.31
CA GLU A 615 0.82 9.08 8.59
C GLU A 615 -0.37 9.62 9.41
N ILE A 616 -0.07 10.33 10.50
CA ILE A 616 -1.06 10.98 11.34
C ILE A 616 -0.66 12.44 11.52
N THR A 617 -1.45 13.35 10.97
CA THR A 617 -1.30 14.79 11.14
C THR A 617 -2.16 15.26 12.30
N ILE A 618 -1.53 15.99 13.22
CA ILE A 618 -2.16 16.55 14.41
C ILE A 618 -2.12 18.07 14.27
N HIS A 619 -3.28 18.67 14.05
CA HIS A 619 -3.46 20.11 14.04
C HIS A 619 -3.51 20.67 15.46
N GLY A 620 -2.77 21.75 15.68
CA GLY A 620 -2.83 22.54 16.90
C GLY A 620 -4.14 23.30 17.03
N PHE A 621 -4.43 23.75 18.24
CA PHE A 621 -5.62 24.54 18.57
C PHE A 621 -5.18 25.76 19.36
N ASN A 622 -5.62 26.95 18.97
CA ASN A 622 -5.26 28.17 19.69
C ASN A 622 -6.00 28.23 21.03
N ASP A 623 -5.29 27.92 22.11
CA ASP A 623 -5.75 28.10 23.47
C ASP A 623 -5.81 29.59 23.84
N ALA A 624 -6.65 29.92 24.83
CA ALA A 624 -6.75 31.30 25.31
C ALA A 624 -5.81 31.52 26.50
N PRO A 625 -5.12 32.68 26.59
CA PRO A 625 -4.25 32.97 27.72
C PRO A 625 -5.04 33.03 29.03
N ASP A 626 -4.54 32.37 30.06
CA ASP A 626 -5.15 32.35 31.39
C ASP A 626 -4.55 33.44 32.29
N ILE A 627 -5.41 34.34 32.78
CA ILE A 627 -5.00 35.45 33.64
C ILE A 627 -4.97 35.00 35.10
N GLN A 628 -3.76 34.95 35.65
CA GLN A 628 -3.49 34.65 37.05
C GLN A 628 -3.40 35.97 37.84
N ALA A 629 -4.51 36.34 38.49
CA ALA A 629 -4.59 37.55 39.31
C ALA A 629 -3.70 37.45 40.57
N VAL A 630 -2.63 38.24 40.63
CA VAL A 630 -1.73 38.32 41.80
C VAL A 630 -2.11 39.52 42.68
N ASP A 631 -2.09 40.73 42.10
CA ASP A 631 -2.50 41.96 42.78
C ASP A 631 -3.51 42.72 41.93
N VAL A 632 -4.77 42.74 42.37
CA VAL A 632 -5.92 43.30 41.61
C VAL A 632 -6.76 44.27 42.43
N MET A 633 -6.29 44.69 43.61
CA MET A 633 -6.99 45.62 44.48
C MET A 633 -6.04 46.73 44.96
N GLY A 634 -6.35 47.97 44.62
CA GLY A 634 -5.63 49.15 45.09
C GLY A 634 -6.51 50.11 45.89
N THR A 635 -5.89 50.88 46.78
CA THR A 635 -6.57 51.96 47.52
C THR A 635 -5.69 53.20 47.58
N ILE A 636 -6.22 54.32 47.11
CA ILE A 636 -5.60 55.64 47.22
C ILE A 636 -6.41 56.53 48.17
N THR A 637 -5.79 57.57 48.70
CA THR A 637 -6.43 58.51 49.62
C THR A 637 -5.91 59.91 49.34
N GLU A 638 -6.85 60.81 48.97
CA GLU A 638 -6.59 62.24 48.81
C GLU A 638 -5.84 62.80 50.02
N GLY A 639 -4.83 63.64 49.78
CA GLY A 639 -4.01 64.28 50.80
C GLY A 639 -2.92 63.39 51.40
N THR A 640 -2.81 62.12 50.98
CA THR A 640 -1.76 61.19 51.46
C THR A 640 -1.08 60.43 50.33
N SER A 641 -1.72 59.41 49.74
CA SER A 641 -1.20 58.64 48.61
C SER A 641 -2.19 58.65 47.45
N VAL A 642 -1.82 59.28 46.34
CA VAL A 642 -2.63 59.37 45.11
C VAL A 642 -2.09 58.49 43.98
N ALA A 643 -1.25 57.52 44.34
CA ALA A 643 -0.72 56.54 43.41
C ALA A 643 -0.70 55.15 44.06
N ASP A 644 -0.89 54.13 43.24
CA ASP A 644 -0.79 52.72 43.58
C ASP A 644 -0.30 51.92 42.37
N SER A 645 0.26 50.74 42.59
CA SER A 645 0.81 49.91 41.51
C SER A 645 0.90 48.45 41.91
N GLY A 646 0.75 47.55 40.93
CA GLY A 646 0.87 46.12 41.13
C GLY A 646 1.10 45.40 39.81
N SER A 647 0.88 44.08 39.82
CA SER A 647 1.06 43.24 38.63
C SER A 647 0.04 42.10 38.58
N ILE A 648 -0.28 41.67 37.36
CA ILE A 648 -0.97 40.42 37.06
C ILE A 648 -0.04 39.52 36.26
N THR A 649 -0.13 38.21 36.45
CA THR A 649 0.59 37.23 35.62
C THR A 649 -0.39 36.57 34.67
N PHE A 650 0.10 36.05 33.56
CA PHE A 650 -0.67 35.20 32.67
C PHE A 650 0.19 34.03 32.21
N THR A 651 -0.48 32.96 31.82
CA THR A 651 0.15 31.80 31.18
C THR A 651 -0.60 31.45 29.91
N ASP A 652 0.13 30.96 28.92
CA ASP A 652 -0.45 30.43 27.70
C ASP A 652 0.11 29.04 27.41
N VAL A 653 -0.76 28.13 26.98
CA VAL A 653 -0.39 26.75 26.66
C VAL A 653 0.33 26.71 25.32
N ASP A 654 -0.05 27.60 24.38
CA ASP A 654 0.57 27.75 23.08
C ASP A 654 1.96 28.38 23.22
N LEU A 655 3.02 27.62 22.96
CA LEU A 655 4.39 28.06 23.26
C LEU A 655 4.91 29.16 22.33
N SER A 656 4.36 29.23 21.12
CA SER A 656 4.69 30.25 20.12
C SER A 656 3.88 31.54 20.29
N ASP A 657 2.83 31.52 21.11
CA ASP A 657 1.99 32.69 21.35
C ASP A 657 2.73 33.80 22.12
N THR A 658 2.33 35.05 21.84
CA THR A 658 2.83 36.25 22.55
C THR A 658 1.66 37.12 23.02
N PRO A 659 1.02 36.78 24.15
CA PRO A 659 -0.18 37.47 24.61
C PRO A 659 0.07 38.96 24.86
N THR A 660 -0.82 39.80 24.35
CA THR A 660 -0.79 41.25 24.57
C THR A 660 -1.99 41.68 25.40
N ALA A 661 -1.75 42.23 26.59
CA ALA A 661 -2.84 42.72 27.43
C ALA A 661 -3.31 44.11 26.98
N THR A 662 -4.63 44.30 27.03
CA THR A 662 -5.30 45.59 26.88
C THR A 662 -6.20 45.85 28.09
N LYS A 663 -6.53 47.12 28.35
CA LYS A 663 -7.40 47.51 29.46
C LYS A 663 -8.73 48.07 28.93
N SER A 664 -9.80 47.81 29.66
CA SER A 664 -11.10 48.45 29.46
C SER A 664 -11.70 48.84 30.80
N THR A 665 -12.22 50.06 30.92
CA THR A 665 -12.85 50.52 32.16
C THR A 665 -14.27 49.99 32.24
N LYS A 666 -14.57 49.18 33.27
CA LYS A 666 -15.91 48.64 33.49
C LYS A 666 -16.88 49.67 34.09
N SER A 667 -16.45 50.42 35.10
CA SER A 667 -17.28 51.41 35.76
C SER A 667 -16.45 52.41 36.55
N VAL A 668 -16.94 53.65 36.63
CA VAL A 668 -16.47 54.67 37.57
C VAL A 668 -17.67 55.23 38.31
N SER A 669 -17.62 55.17 39.63
CA SER A 669 -18.64 55.66 40.56
C SER A 669 -17.98 56.48 41.65
N ALA A 670 -18.72 57.46 42.18
CA ALA A 670 -18.35 58.16 43.39
C ALA A 670 -19.52 58.07 44.38
N ILE A 671 -19.21 57.96 45.67
CA ILE A 671 -20.16 57.74 46.76
C ILE A 671 -19.93 58.79 47.84
N GLY A 672 -21.01 59.39 48.33
CA GLY A 672 -20.99 60.38 49.39
C GLY A 672 -20.59 59.78 50.75
N GLN A 673 -20.39 60.66 51.73
CA GLN A 673 -19.89 60.30 53.07
C GLN A 673 -20.71 59.21 53.80
N ASP A 674 -21.98 59.04 53.45
CA ASP A 674 -22.85 58.00 54.03
C ASP A 674 -22.57 56.59 53.49
N GLY A 675 -21.64 56.44 52.52
CA GLY A 675 -21.27 55.18 51.90
C GLY A 675 -22.35 54.59 50.99
N THR A 676 -23.41 55.34 50.67
CA THR A 676 -24.56 54.84 49.87
C THR A 676 -25.08 55.80 48.82
N THR A 677 -24.99 57.11 49.04
CA THR A 677 -25.50 58.13 48.11
C THR A 677 -24.54 58.28 46.93
N ALA A 678 -24.98 57.93 45.73
CA ALA A 678 -24.18 58.13 44.52
C ALA A 678 -23.97 59.63 44.23
N LEU A 679 -22.73 60.02 43.99
CA LEU A 679 -22.35 61.35 43.53
C LEU A 679 -22.27 61.37 42.01
N THR A 680 -22.73 62.47 41.41
CA THR A 680 -22.64 62.66 39.95
C THR A 680 -21.29 63.26 39.58
N LEU A 681 -20.44 62.46 38.95
CA LEU A 681 -19.19 62.93 38.36
C LEU A 681 -19.44 63.71 37.07
N THR A 682 -18.70 64.80 36.85
CA THR A 682 -18.64 65.46 35.55
C THR A 682 -17.90 64.58 34.53
N ALA A 683 -18.04 64.91 33.25
CA ALA A 683 -17.33 64.20 32.18
C ALA A 683 -15.80 64.31 32.35
N GLU A 684 -15.31 65.48 32.76
CA GLU A 684 -13.89 65.74 32.99
C GLU A 684 -13.36 64.95 34.18
N GLN A 685 -14.11 64.87 35.29
CA GLN A 685 -13.72 64.08 36.46
C GLN A 685 -13.64 62.59 36.13
N ARG A 686 -14.66 62.07 35.44
CA ARG A 686 -14.68 60.68 34.99
C ARG A 686 -13.48 60.37 34.09
N ALA A 687 -13.25 61.20 33.08
CA ALA A 687 -12.12 61.02 32.16
C ALA A 687 -10.76 61.07 32.89
N ALA A 688 -10.60 61.96 33.88
CA ALA A 688 -9.37 62.02 34.67
C ALA A 688 -9.14 60.76 35.52
N ILE A 689 -10.20 60.20 36.13
CA ILE A 689 -10.14 58.96 36.92
C ILE A 689 -9.83 57.76 36.03
N GLU A 690 -10.42 57.70 34.84
CA GLU A 690 -10.17 56.63 33.86
C GLU A 690 -8.74 56.69 33.29
N ALA A 691 -8.25 57.90 32.98
CA ALA A 691 -6.91 58.11 32.44
C ALA A 691 -5.79 57.86 33.47
N ALA A 692 -6.11 57.90 34.77
CA ALA A 692 -5.14 57.67 35.85
C ALA A 692 -4.70 56.21 35.96
N PHE A 693 -5.52 55.24 35.54
CA PHE A 693 -5.12 53.83 35.50
C PHE A 693 -4.36 53.56 34.21
N SER A 694 -3.28 52.79 34.25
CA SER A 694 -2.47 52.38 33.10
C SER A 694 -1.96 50.96 33.29
N ILE A 695 -1.74 50.26 32.18
CA ILE A 695 -1.07 48.97 32.15
C ILE A 695 0.15 49.05 31.25
N GLU A 696 1.16 48.24 31.56
CA GLU A 696 2.40 48.11 30.81
C GLU A 696 2.66 46.62 30.55
N ASN A 697 2.66 46.24 29.27
CA ASN A 697 3.12 44.93 28.84
C ASN A 697 4.64 44.88 28.97
N VAL A 698 5.16 43.86 29.67
CA VAL A 698 6.60 43.68 29.83
C VAL A 698 7.18 43.11 28.53
N ASN A 699 8.21 43.77 27.99
CA ASN A 699 8.79 43.44 26.69
C ASN A 699 9.60 42.13 26.65
N THR A 700 9.79 41.48 27.80
CA THR A 700 10.42 40.16 27.93
C THR A 700 9.40 39.04 28.12
N ASN A 701 8.09 39.32 28.02
CA ASN A 701 7.08 38.27 28.05
C ASN A 701 7.26 37.34 26.84
N THR A 702 7.03 36.05 27.08
CA THR A 702 6.87 35.02 26.04
C THR A 702 5.38 34.63 26.00
N ASN A 703 5.06 33.37 25.78
CA ASN A 703 3.75 32.77 26.03
C ASN A 703 3.28 33.01 27.49
N ASP A 704 4.22 33.00 28.43
CA ASP A 704 3.98 33.33 29.83
C ASP A 704 4.54 34.72 30.16
N GLY A 705 3.89 35.42 31.09
CA GLY A 705 4.32 36.77 31.37
C GLY A 705 3.67 37.49 32.53
N THR A 706 4.05 38.76 32.63
CA THR A 706 3.54 39.71 33.62
C THR A 706 3.08 40.99 32.93
N VAL A 707 1.99 41.56 33.43
CA VAL A 707 1.51 42.90 33.07
C VAL A 707 1.53 43.74 34.33
N ASN A 708 2.28 44.83 34.30
CA ASN A 708 2.30 45.78 35.40
C ASN A 708 1.13 46.74 35.24
N TRP A 709 0.52 47.14 36.35
CA TRP A 709 -0.47 48.21 36.36
C TRP A 709 -0.04 49.31 37.33
N ALA A 710 -0.40 50.54 36.97
CA ALA A 710 -0.19 51.71 37.80
C ALA A 710 -1.44 52.58 37.78
N TYR A 711 -1.87 53.02 38.94
CA TYR A 711 -2.85 54.07 39.12
C TYR A 711 -2.14 55.32 39.61
N ASN A 712 -2.19 56.42 38.85
CA ASN A 712 -1.57 57.68 39.24
C ASN A 712 -2.49 58.85 38.89
N ILE A 713 -3.09 59.46 39.91
CA ILE A 713 -3.97 60.60 39.76
C ILE A 713 -3.37 61.82 40.47
N SER A 714 -3.55 63.01 39.89
CA SER A 714 -3.17 64.24 40.59
C SER A 714 -4.17 64.56 41.69
N GLU A 715 -3.67 65.04 42.83
CA GLU A 715 -4.48 65.55 43.94
C GLU A 715 -5.57 66.52 43.46
N ALA A 716 -5.23 67.41 42.53
CA ALA A 716 -6.16 68.41 42.01
C ALA A 716 -7.41 67.79 41.32
N ASN A 717 -7.27 66.59 40.76
CA ASN A 717 -8.38 65.87 40.14
C ASN A 717 -9.28 65.17 41.17
N LEU A 718 -8.85 65.05 42.43
CA LEU A 718 -9.60 64.47 43.54
C LEU A 718 -10.25 65.51 44.45
N ASN A 719 -9.81 66.78 44.41
CA ASN A 719 -10.31 67.90 45.25
C ASN A 719 -11.84 68.13 45.27
N PHE A 720 -12.61 67.44 44.43
CA PHE A 720 -14.06 67.47 44.45
C PHE A 720 -14.67 66.57 45.53
N LEU A 721 -13.89 65.61 46.06
CA LEU A 721 -14.28 64.72 47.14
C LEU A 721 -14.20 65.45 48.50
N GLY A 722 -15.22 65.23 49.32
CA GLY A 722 -15.23 65.61 50.73
C GLY A 722 -14.68 64.50 51.63
N ALA A 723 -14.38 64.86 52.89
CA ALA A 723 -13.90 63.88 53.87
C ALA A 723 -14.90 62.73 54.08
N GLY A 724 -14.50 61.51 53.70
CA GLY A 724 -15.30 60.28 53.79
C GLY A 724 -16.08 59.93 52.52
N GLU A 725 -15.95 60.72 51.45
CA GLU A 725 -16.43 60.36 50.10
C GLU A 725 -15.39 59.47 49.40
N VAL A 726 -15.85 58.58 48.50
CA VAL A 726 -15.01 57.57 47.80
C VAL A 726 -15.31 57.57 46.31
#